data_AF-A0A7S2W135-F1
#
_entry.id   AF-A0A7S2W135-F1
#
_cell.length_a   1.000
_cell.length_b   1.000
_cell.length_c   1.000
_cell.angle_alpha   90.00
_cell.angle_beta   90.00
_cell.angle_gamma   90.00
#
_symmetry.space_group_name_H-M   'P 1'
#
loop_
_entity.id
_entity.type
_entity.pdbx_description
1 polymer ?
#
loop_
_entity_poly.entity_id
_entity_poly.type
_entity_poly.pdbx_seq_one_letter_code
_entity_poly.pdbx_strand_id
1 'polypeptide(L)'
;TLPSQVGILPPCLLTPTHQGLLLEPTTMLRLARFAPRRGALQSLVRAAAGAQPAAAYHGSLGAAETLKPYEHNLDDIIDKRAQAAKRELTILAEAFMRYDGDRKGHLDREQIFQVLTDLKLPQGEVEVGKLFEALDENNDGAIQLTEWLDHLPKGTRLRLVEKYGSEDSAVDGHRMVRMSIPTMSRIVYTHTDEAPMLATYSLLPVIRSFARAVDLDVELRDISVAGRILSNFGDYLKPDQRLDDELSYLGDLAKTPMANIIKLPNISASLPQLIEAIQELQAKGYNVPDLPLNPTTPEEEKVRNRYNKVLGSAVNPVLREGNSDRRVALPVKEYAMKNPHRMGKWSAESKTHVANMDADDFFGNEKSLIVPKATSVRIEHEAADGTKTVLKATTALQEGEVIDATRMDVAALRDFFEKGINAAKDEDVLLSLHLKATMMKVSDPIMFGHCVTVFFKDVFAKHADVFAELGVNPNNGLGDVYAKIKSLPADKQAEIEADIQATYATRPRMAMVDSDRGITNLHTPNDIIIDASVPPVIRDSGKMWGPDGELHDTKMLIPDRCYAGMYQEIVEDCKKHGAFDVTTMGNVANVGLMAQKAQEYGSHDKTFEVSAGVVRVVDSQDDTVLFEHAVGDGDIWRMCQTKDSPIQDWVKLAVSRAKASGAPAVFWLNDERAHDTSLIGRVHECLKDYDTSDIEVHILPPVEAMRFTLDRCRAGKDTISVTGNVLRDYLTDLFPIIELGTSAKMLSIVPLLAGGGLFETGAGGSAPKHVQQLVKENHLRWDSLGEFLALAVSIEDLAAKTDNTRAKLLSTCLNKAVGSILDENKSPSRKVNELDNRGSHFWLALFWAREVVAQSEDLALADEFQAYAQALEDNKDIILEELNAVQGSPVDLGGYYYPDPVLAEQVMRPSPTFNSIVDSMLEPENIRQVA
;
A
#
# COMPACT_ATOMS: atom_id res chain seq x y z
N THR A 1 -44.12 40.65 18.17
CA THR A 1 -45.18 40.98 17.18
C THR A 1 -45.42 39.77 16.31
N LEU A 2 -46.57 39.13 16.47
CA LEU A 2 -47.18 38.12 15.57
C LEU A 2 -48.17 38.85 14.62
N PRO A 3 -48.87 38.19 13.67
CA PRO A 3 -48.54 37.04 12.79
C PRO A 3 -49.07 37.23 11.34
N SER A 4 -48.88 36.22 10.45
CA SER A 4 -49.93 35.61 9.57
C SER A 4 -49.29 34.64 8.54
N GLN A 5 -49.45 33.31 8.65
CA GLN A 5 -50.51 32.46 8.04
C GLN A 5 -50.36 32.24 6.51
N VAL A 6 -50.56 31.08 5.85
CA VAL A 6 -50.96 29.65 6.08
C VAL A 6 -51.97 29.24 4.98
N GLY A 7 -51.83 28.04 4.40
CA GLY A 7 -52.81 27.40 3.47
C GLY A 7 -52.13 26.77 2.24
N ILE A 8 -52.12 25.46 1.91
CA ILE A 8 -52.92 24.23 2.18
C ILE A 8 -54.02 23.90 1.12
N LEU A 9 -53.66 22.97 0.20
CA LEU A 9 -54.44 21.88 -0.44
C LEU A 9 -55.36 22.14 -1.70
N PRO A 10 -55.76 21.06 -2.46
CA PRO A 10 -56.00 21.02 -3.94
C PRO A 10 -57.50 20.73 -4.26
N PRO A 11 -57.95 19.85 -5.22
CA PRO A 11 -57.44 19.30 -6.51
C PRO A 11 -58.44 19.43 -7.69
N CYS A 12 -58.09 18.92 -8.91
CA CYS A 12 -58.91 17.96 -9.71
C CYS A 12 -58.50 17.79 -11.20
N LEU A 13 -58.52 16.51 -11.62
CA LEU A 13 -58.86 15.92 -12.93
C LEU A 13 -59.31 16.82 -14.11
N LEU A 14 -58.77 16.54 -15.32
CA LEU A 14 -59.52 15.97 -16.46
C LEU A 14 -58.63 15.76 -17.72
N THR A 15 -58.61 14.52 -18.25
CA THR A 15 -58.39 14.20 -19.68
C THR A 15 -59.79 14.06 -20.35
N PRO A 16 -60.01 13.90 -21.70
CA PRO A 16 -59.58 12.72 -22.49
C PRO A 16 -59.45 12.90 -24.05
N THR A 17 -59.36 11.75 -24.76
CA THR A 17 -59.53 11.48 -26.23
C THR A 17 -58.32 11.76 -27.14
N HIS A 18 -57.97 10.96 -28.17
CA HIS A 18 -58.38 9.63 -28.70
C HIS A 18 -57.30 9.16 -29.73
N GLN A 19 -57.19 7.94 -30.29
CA GLN A 19 -57.90 6.63 -30.25
C GLN A 19 -56.84 5.49 -30.46
N GLY A 20 -57.05 4.21 -30.16
CA GLY A 20 -57.71 3.17 -31.00
C GLY A 20 -56.66 2.39 -31.86
N LEU A 21 -56.62 1.05 -32.03
CA LEU A 21 -57.54 -0.08 -31.78
C LEU A 21 -56.69 -1.37 -31.52
N LEU A 22 -56.97 -2.24 -30.52
CA LEU A 22 -57.83 -3.46 -30.56
C LEU A 22 -57.27 -4.61 -31.44
N LEU A 23 -57.21 -5.92 -31.07
CA LEU A 23 -58.06 -6.74 -30.18
C LEU A 23 -57.37 -8.04 -29.65
N GLU A 24 -57.83 -8.53 -28.48
CA GLU A 24 -57.72 -9.92 -27.96
C GLU A 24 -59.00 -10.75 -28.38
N PRO A 25 -59.36 -12.00 -27.95
CA PRO A 25 -58.94 -12.77 -26.73
C PRO A 25 -58.89 -14.34 -26.73
N THR A 26 -58.30 -14.92 -25.66
CA THR A 26 -58.63 -16.21 -24.94
C THR A 26 -58.63 -17.60 -25.66
N THR A 27 -58.20 -18.72 -25.02
CA THR A 27 -58.97 -19.45 -23.97
C THR A 27 -58.21 -20.63 -23.26
N MET A 28 -58.30 -20.73 -21.91
CA MET A 28 -58.09 -21.90 -20.98
C MET A 28 -56.70 -22.61 -20.93
N LEU A 29 -56.08 -22.88 -19.75
CA LEU A 29 -56.62 -23.75 -18.67
C LEU A 29 -55.87 -23.66 -17.30
N ARG A 30 -56.64 -23.42 -16.22
CA ARG A 30 -56.46 -23.74 -14.76
C ARG A 30 -55.18 -23.38 -13.97
N LEU A 31 -55.38 -22.40 -13.06
CA LEU A 31 -54.83 -22.39 -11.70
C LEU A 31 -55.34 -23.56 -10.85
N ALA A 32 -54.47 -24.17 -10.02
CA ALA A 32 -54.62 -24.36 -8.56
C ALA A 32 -53.75 -25.51 -7.98
N ARG A 33 -52.78 -25.19 -7.12
CA ARG A 33 -52.49 -25.90 -5.83
C ARG A 33 -51.35 -25.26 -5.01
N PHE A 34 -51.75 -24.50 -3.99
CA PHE A 34 -51.19 -24.39 -2.62
C PHE A 34 -49.69 -24.58 -2.30
N ALA A 35 -49.14 -23.60 -1.57
CA ALA A 35 -48.01 -23.72 -0.64
C ALA A 35 -48.49 -24.25 0.75
N PRO A 36 -47.66 -24.27 1.82
CA PRO A 36 -46.32 -24.85 2.02
C PRO A 36 -46.30 -25.86 3.21
N ARG A 37 -45.21 -26.61 3.44
CA ARG A 37 -44.94 -27.25 4.75
C ARG A 37 -43.46 -27.32 5.15
N ARG A 38 -43.15 -26.75 6.33
CA ARG A 38 -42.02 -27.10 7.19
C ARG A 38 -42.29 -28.43 7.91
N GLY A 39 -41.23 -29.17 8.26
CA GLY A 39 -41.23 -30.10 9.39
C GLY A 39 -41.05 -31.59 9.07
N ALA A 40 -39.79 -32.05 9.09
CA ALA A 40 -39.40 -33.45 9.35
C ALA A 40 -37.87 -33.59 9.48
N LEU A 41 -37.28 -33.28 10.65
CA LEU A 41 -35.96 -33.79 11.12
C LEU A 41 -35.64 -33.30 12.56
N GLN A 42 -36.56 -33.59 13.49
CA GLN A 42 -36.33 -33.49 14.94
C GLN A 42 -36.95 -34.72 15.63
N SER A 43 -36.46 -35.92 15.33
CA SER A 43 -36.87 -37.16 16.01
C SER A 43 -35.96 -38.34 15.69
N LEU A 44 -34.67 -38.25 16.03
CA LEU A 44 -33.78 -39.41 16.23
C LEU A 44 -32.53 -38.94 17.02
N VAL A 45 -31.99 -39.83 17.86
CA VAL A 45 -30.81 -39.61 18.74
C VAL A 45 -30.99 -38.62 19.91
N ARG A 46 -31.88 -38.96 20.86
CA ARG A 46 -31.67 -38.68 22.31
C ARG A 46 -32.55 -39.57 23.21
N ALA A 47 -32.28 -40.88 23.23
CA ALA A 47 -32.91 -41.83 24.18
C ALA A 47 -32.14 -43.17 24.31
N ALA A 48 -30.95 -43.16 24.92
CA ALA A 48 -30.34 -44.34 25.54
C ALA A 48 -29.17 -43.89 26.42
N ALA A 49 -29.44 -43.64 27.71
CA ALA A 49 -28.41 -43.38 28.71
C ALA A 49 -28.40 -44.52 29.74
N GLY A 50 -27.21 -44.91 30.18
CA GLY A 50 -26.99 -45.62 31.45
C GLY A 50 -26.66 -47.11 31.37
N ALA A 51 -25.36 -47.44 31.46
CA ALA A 51 -24.82 -48.35 32.49
C ALA A 51 -23.28 -48.44 32.44
N GLN A 52 -22.65 -48.30 33.60
CA GLN A 52 -21.30 -48.76 33.95
C GLN A 52 -21.46 -49.93 34.99
N PRO A 53 -20.42 -50.66 35.46
CA PRO A 53 -18.97 -50.62 35.16
C PRO A 53 -18.28 -52.01 34.97
N ALA A 54 -16.95 -51.98 34.81
CA ALA A 54 -15.94 -52.87 35.43
C ALA A 54 -15.38 -54.15 34.72
N ALA A 55 -14.06 -54.31 34.97
CA ALA A 55 -13.24 -55.54 35.08
C ALA A 55 -12.67 -56.23 33.82
N ALA A 56 -11.33 -56.19 33.77
CA ALA A 56 -10.40 -56.86 32.87
C ALA A 56 -10.45 -58.42 32.86
N TYR A 57 -9.97 -59.05 31.78
CA TYR A 57 -8.69 -59.81 31.78
C TYR A 57 -8.23 -60.28 30.37
N HIS A 58 -6.91 -60.52 30.25
CA HIS A 58 -6.08 -61.06 29.15
C HIS A 58 -6.66 -61.67 27.84
N GLY A 59 -5.89 -61.52 26.74
CA GLY A 59 -5.66 -62.64 25.82
C GLY A 59 -5.42 -62.29 24.34
N SER A 60 -4.15 -62.29 23.90
CA SER A 60 -3.70 -62.13 22.51
C SER A 60 -4.29 -63.11 21.48
N LEU A 61 -4.61 -62.64 20.26
CA LEU A 61 -4.01 -63.08 18.96
C LEU A 61 -4.84 -62.67 17.73
N GLY A 62 -4.15 -62.22 16.66
CA GLY A 62 -4.49 -62.57 15.28
C GLY A 62 -5.57 -61.77 14.52
N ALA A 63 -5.12 -60.72 13.81
CA ALA A 63 -5.62 -60.22 12.53
C ALA A 63 -7.09 -60.50 12.11
N ALA A 64 -7.94 -59.47 12.24
CA ALA A 64 -9.10 -59.26 11.38
C ALA A 64 -9.24 -57.76 11.09
N GLU A 65 -9.11 -57.36 9.82
CA GLU A 65 -9.39 -55.99 9.40
C GLU A 65 -10.87 -55.68 9.65
N THR A 66 -11.13 -54.78 10.59
CA THR A 66 -12.47 -54.28 10.88
C THR A 66 -12.56 -52.84 10.41
N LEU A 67 -13.51 -52.60 9.50
CA LEU A 67 -13.78 -51.32 8.84
C LEU A 67 -13.84 -50.17 9.86
N LYS A 68 -12.90 -49.22 9.78
CA LYS A 68 -13.06 -47.91 10.40
C LYS A 68 -14.03 -47.05 9.58
N PRO A 69 -14.84 -46.18 10.20
CA PRO A 69 -15.69 -45.25 9.46
C PRO A 69 -14.83 -44.27 8.65
N TYR A 70 -15.22 -44.05 7.39
CA TYR A 70 -14.65 -42.99 6.56
C TYR A 70 -15.25 -41.64 6.99
N GLU A 71 -14.56 -40.92 7.86
CA GLU A 71 -14.75 -39.47 8.01
C GLU A 71 -13.72 -38.77 7.12
N HIS A 72 -14.09 -38.53 5.86
CA HIS A 72 -13.39 -37.52 5.08
C HIS A 72 -13.78 -36.15 5.60
N ASN A 73 -12.77 -35.31 5.86
CA ASN A 73 -12.99 -33.88 6.05
C ASN A 73 -13.72 -33.32 4.82
N LEU A 74 -14.80 -32.56 5.04
CA LEU A 74 -15.59 -31.99 3.96
C LEU A 74 -14.75 -30.98 3.17
N ASP A 75 -13.87 -30.25 3.87
CA ASP A 75 -12.99 -29.24 3.28
C ASP A 75 -11.92 -29.89 2.38
N ASP A 76 -11.31 -31.01 2.78
CA ASP A 76 -10.43 -31.81 1.92
C ASP A 76 -11.10 -32.25 0.61
N ILE A 77 -12.40 -32.59 0.66
CA ILE A 77 -13.18 -32.96 -0.52
C ILE A 77 -13.48 -31.73 -1.38
N ILE A 78 -13.79 -30.59 -0.75
CA ILE A 78 -14.04 -29.32 -1.44
C ILE A 78 -12.77 -28.86 -2.14
N ASP A 79 -11.63 -28.82 -1.47
CA ASP A 79 -10.34 -28.38 -2.02
C ASP A 79 -9.87 -29.30 -3.14
N LYS A 80 -9.92 -30.63 -2.97
CA LYS A 80 -9.58 -31.58 -4.05
C LYS A 80 -10.50 -31.44 -5.25
N ARG A 81 -11.79 -31.12 -5.05
CA ARG A 81 -12.74 -30.85 -6.14
C ARG A 81 -12.49 -29.48 -6.79
N ALA A 82 -12.16 -28.45 -6.04
CA ALA A 82 -11.82 -27.13 -6.56
C ALA A 82 -10.52 -27.18 -7.38
N GLN A 83 -9.51 -27.91 -6.91
CA GLN A 83 -8.24 -28.09 -7.60
C GLN A 83 -8.40 -28.95 -8.87
N ALA A 84 -9.23 -30.00 -8.83
CA ALA A 84 -9.61 -30.79 -10.02
C ALA A 84 -10.40 -29.95 -11.03
N ALA A 85 -11.38 -29.16 -10.58
CA ALA A 85 -12.15 -28.26 -11.45
C ALA A 85 -11.27 -27.16 -12.07
N LYS A 86 -10.32 -26.61 -11.32
CA LYS A 86 -9.33 -25.65 -11.85
C LYS A 86 -8.47 -26.29 -12.94
N ARG A 87 -7.95 -27.52 -12.74
CA ARG A 87 -7.20 -28.27 -13.76
C ARG A 87 -8.07 -28.57 -14.99
N GLU A 88 -9.33 -28.96 -14.81
CA GLU A 88 -10.28 -29.18 -15.90
C GLU A 88 -10.48 -27.92 -16.74
N LEU A 89 -10.80 -26.79 -16.09
CA LEU A 89 -11.02 -25.50 -16.77
C LEU A 89 -9.77 -25.00 -17.50
N THR A 90 -8.57 -25.20 -16.94
CA THR A 90 -7.30 -24.88 -17.62
C THR A 90 -7.14 -25.68 -18.91
N ILE A 91 -7.37 -27.01 -18.86
CA ILE A 91 -7.24 -27.88 -20.05
C ILE A 91 -8.30 -27.52 -21.11
N LEU A 92 -9.53 -27.16 -20.69
CA LEU A 92 -10.57 -26.74 -21.61
C LEU A 92 -10.26 -25.38 -22.26
N ALA A 93 -9.69 -24.43 -21.52
CA ALA A 93 -9.24 -23.15 -22.06
C ALA A 93 -8.05 -23.31 -23.03
N GLU A 94 -7.08 -24.17 -22.71
CA GLU A 94 -6.01 -24.53 -23.65
C GLU A 94 -6.55 -25.18 -24.92
N ALA A 95 -7.55 -26.06 -24.80
CA ALA A 95 -8.18 -26.67 -25.96
C ALA A 95 -8.87 -25.62 -26.85
N PHE A 96 -9.62 -24.68 -26.26
CA PHE A 96 -10.21 -23.56 -27.00
C PHE A 96 -9.16 -22.80 -27.82
N MET A 97 -8.07 -22.38 -27.17
CA MET A 97 -6.95 -21.67 -27.83
C MET A 97 -6.24 -22.50 -28.93
N ARG A 98 -6.31 -23.83 -28.89
CA ARG A 98 -5.75 -24.72 -29.92
C ARG A 98 -6.66 -24.84 -31.15
N TYR A 99 -7.98 -24.67 -31.00
CA TYR A 99 -8.93 -24.75 -32.11
C TYR A 99 -9.30 -23.38 -32.71
N ASP A 100 -9.07 -22.28 -31.96
CA ASP A 100 -9.07 -20.89 -32.48
C ASP A 100 -7.80 -20.65 -33.34
N GLY A 101 -7.74 -21.36 -34.46
CA GLY A 101 -6.55 -21.44 -35.32
C GLY A 101 -6.20 -20.13 -36.02
N ASP A 102 -7.16 -19.21 -36.15
CA ASP A 102 -7.00 -17.87 -36.70
C ASP A 102 -7.02 -16.75 -35.65
N ARG A 103 -7.14 -17.11 -34.36
CA ARG A 103 -6.95 -16.25 -33.17
C ARG A 103 -7.93 -15.09 -33.08
N LYS A 104 -9.19 -15.33 -33.39
CA LYS A 104 -10.27 -14.33 -33.30
C LYS A 104 -10.86 -14.19 -31.90
N GLY A 105 -10.46 -15.04 -30.95
CA GLY A 105 -11.01 -15.07 -29.58
C GLY A 105 -12.34 -15.83 -29.47
N HIS A 106 -12.79 -16.47 -30.55
CA HIS A 106 -14.03 -17.24 -30.63
C HIS A 106 -13.89 -18.41 -31.62
N LEU A 107 -14.69 -19.46 -31.45
CA LEU A 107 -14.73 -20.60 -32.37
C LEU A 107 -15.91 -20.50 -33.33
N ASP A 108 -15.63 -20.61 -34.63
CA ASP A 108 -16.66 -20.72 -35.67
C ASP A 108 -17.13 -22.18 -35.90
N ARG A 109 -18.13 -22.35 -36.77
CA ARG A 109 -18.73 -23.65 -37.07
C ARG A 109 -17.75 -24.65 -37.70
N GLU A 110 -16.73 -24.19 -38.41
CA GLU A 110 -15.70 -25.04 -39.02
C GLU A 110 -14.68 -25.48 -37.97
N GLN A 111 -14.30 -24.59 -37.06
CA GLN A 111 -13.43 -24.90 -35.91
C GLN A 111 -14.11 -25.88 -34.94
N ILE A 112 -15.41 -25.71 -34.64
CA ILE A 112 -16.19 -26.69 -33.84
C ILE A 112 -16.34 -28.03 -34.58
N PHE A 113 -16.45 -28.05 -35.91
CA PHE A 113 -16.38 -29.28 -36.69
C PHE A 113 -15.01 -29.97 -36.57
N GLN A 114 -13.92 -29.19 -36.58
CA GLN A 114 -12.57 -29.70 -36.37
C GLN A 114 -12.44 -30.31 -34.97
N VAL A 115 -12.89 -29.64 -33.90
CA VAL A 115 -12.91 -30.18 -32.51
C VAL A 115 -13.51 -31.60 -32.48
N LEU A 116 -14.70 -31.77 -33.06
CA LEU A 116 -15.41 -33.06 -33.02
C LEU A 116 -14.69 -34.16 -33.81
N THR A 117 -14.12 -33.79 -34.96
CA THR A 117 -13.32 -34.68 -35.81
C THR A 117 -12.05 -35.14 -35.07
N ASP A 118 -11.36 -34.20 -34.42
CA ASP A 118 -10.13 -34.41 -33.66
C ASP A 118 -10.31 -35.26 -32.39
N LEU A 119 -11.52 -35.29 -31.84
CA LEU A 119 -11.90 -36.12 -30.69
C LEU A 119 -12.40 -37.52 -31.08
N LYS A 120 -12.38 -37.87 -32.38
CA LYS A 120 -12.84 -39.15 -32.93
C LYS A 120 -14.22 -39.56 -32.39
N LEU A 121 -15.13 -38.59 -32.31
CA LEU A 121 -16.54 -38.83 -31.99
C LEU A 121 -17.22 -39.44 -33.23
N PRO A 122 -18.07 -40.47 -33.09
CA PRO A 122 -18.70 -41.09 -34.25
C PRO A 122 -19.60 -40.08 -34.97
N GLN A 123 -19.43 -39.94 -36.30
CA GLN A 123 -20.19 -39.00 -37.16
C GLN A 123 -21.65 -39.43 -37.37
N GLY A 124 -22.40 -39.61 -36.28
CA GLY A 124 -23.82 -39.99 -36.29
C GLY A 124 -24.59 -39.65 -35.01
N GLU A 125 -23.93 -39.20 -33.93
CA GLU A 125 -24.60 -38.90 -32.64
C GLU A 125 -24.51 -37.43 -32.18
N VAL A 126 -23.75 -36.58 -32.89
CA VAL A 126 -23.72 -35.12 -32.66
C VAL A 126 -23.85 -34.40 -34.00
N GLU A 127 -25.00 -33.76 -34.23
CA GLU A 127 -25.12 -32.78 -35.31
C GLU A 127 -24.34 -31.53 -34.92
N VAL A 128 -23.34 -31.15 -35.72
CA VAL A 128 -22.46 -30.00 -35.41
C VAL A 128 -23.25 -28.70 -35.27
N GLY A 129 -24.32 -28.53 -36.05
CA GLY A 129 -25.26 -27.41 -35.89
C GLY A 129 -25.92 -27.37 -34.50
N LYS A 130 -26.42 -28.51 -34.00
CA LYS A 130 -27.06 -28.59 -32.67
C LYS A 130 -26.08 -28.41 -31.51
N LEU A 131 -24.82 -28.83 -31.68
CA LEU A 131 -23.78 -28.52 -30.68
C LEU A 131 -23.46 -27.02 -30.70
N PHE A 132 -23.30 -26.44 -31.89
CA PHE A 132 -23.01 -25.03 -32.03
C PHE A 132 -24.14 -24.17 -31.44
N GLU A 133 -25.39 -24.43 -31.81
CA GLU A 133 -26.60 -23.78 -31.28
C GLU A 133 -26.84 -24.02 -29.77
N ALA A 134 -26.18 -25.01 -29.16
CA ALA A 134 -26.23 -25.25 -27.72
C ALA A 134 -25.06 -24.62 -26.95
N LEU A 135 -24.03 -24.13 -27.66
CA LEU A 135 -22.90 -23.39 -27.09
C LEU A 135 -23.08 -21.87 -27.29
N ASP A 136 -23.59 -21.47 -28.45
CA ASP A 136 -23.90 -20.11 -28.88
C ASP A 136 -25.13 -19.57 -28.11
N GLU A 137 -24.97 -19.36 -26.79
CA GLU A 137 -26.05 -18.94 -25.90
C GLU A 137 -26.61 -17.59 -26.31
N ASN A 138 -25.74 -16.69 -26.77
CA ASN A 138 -26.12 -15.34 -27.18
C ASN A 138 -26.66 -15.25 -28.64
N ASN A 139 -26.46 -16.29 -29.47
CA ASN A 139 -26.86 -16.39 -30.88
C ASN A 139 -26.14 -15.39 -31.83
N ASP A 140 -24.90 -14.99 -31.52
CA ASP A 140 -24.05 -14.11 -32.35
C ASP A 140 -23.35 -14.86 -33.49
N GLY A 141 -23.35 -16.19 -33.47
CA GLY A 141 -22.75 -17.05 -34.48
C GLY A 141 -21.29 -17.45 -34.20
N ALA A 142 -20.77 -17.20 -32.99
CA ALA A 142 -19.40 -17.43 -32.59
C ALA A 142 -19.30 -17.92 -31.13
N ILE A 143 -18.62 -19.05 -30.88
CA ILE A 143 -18.51 -19.58 -29.52
C ILE A 143 -17.38 -18.87 -28.76
N GLN A 144 -17.71 -18.07 -27.76
CA GLN A 144 -16.74 -17.39 -26.92
C GLN A 144 -16.14 -18.34 -25.85
N LEU A 145 -15.03 -17.97 -25.22
CA LEU A 145 -14.35 -18.83 -24.23
C LEU A 145 -15.26 -19.15 -23.03
N THR A 146 -16.10 -18.21 -22.59
CA THR A 146 -17.07 -18.41 -21.50
C THR A 146 -18.13 -19.45 -21.88
N GLU A 147 -18.76 -19.29 -23.04
CA GLU A 147 -19.73 -20.23 -23.60
C GLU A 147 -19.13 -21.65 -23.77
N TRP A 148 -17.89 -21.72 -24.25
CA TRP A 148 -17.14 -22.97 -24.31
C TRP A 148 -16.83 -23.58 -22.93
N LEU A 149 -16.53 -22.78 -21.90
CA LEU A 149 -16.22 -23.28 -20.56
C LEU A 149 -17.46 -23.68 -19.77
N ASP A 150 -18.61 -23.07 -20.03
CA ASP A 150 -19.84 -23.28 -19.25
C ASP A 150 -20.78 -24.31 -19.91
N HIS A 151 -20.96 -24.26 -21.24
CA HIS A 151 -22.00 -25.03 -21.93
C HIS A 151 -21.51 -26.31 -22.62
N LEU A 152 -20.20 -26.61 -22.60
CA LEU A 152 -19.67 -27.80 -23.26
C LEU A 152 -20.30 -29.10 -22.73
N PRO A 153 -20.86 -29.97 -23.58
CA PRO A 153 -21.42 -31.23 -23.14
C PRO A 153 -20.39 -32.09 -22.41
N LYS A 154 -20.80 -32.68 -21.28
CA LYS A 154 -19.93 -33.46 -20.38
C LYS A 154 -19.09 -34.54 -21.10
N GLY A 155 -19.65 -35.18 -22.13
CA GLY A 155 -18.91 -36.18 -22.95
C GLY A 155 -17.77 -35.58 -23.77
N THR A 156 -17.94 -34.36 -24.29
CA THR A 156 -16.91 -33.61 -25.01
C THR A 156 -15.83 -33.12 -24.05
N ARG A 157 -16.22 -32.60 -22.88
CA ARG A 157 -15.28 -32.17 -21.81
C ARG A 157 -14.33 -33.30 -21.42
N LEU A 158 -14.88 -34.47 -21.11
CA LEU A 158 -14.10 -35.65 -20.73
C LEU A 158 -13.07 -36.03 -21.80
N ARG A 159 -13.45 -36.06 -23.08
CA ARG A 159 -12.49 -36.39 -24.16
C ARG A 159 -11.42 -35.33 -24.38
N LEU A 160 -11.71 -34.05 -24.17
CA LEU A 160 -10.71 -32.98 -24.22
C LEU A 160 -9.70 -33.11 -23.07
N VAL A 161 -10.19 -33.40 -21.86
CA VAL A 161 -9.35 -33.65 -20.69
C VAL A 161 -8.51 -34.91 -20.84
N GLU A 162 -9.06 -35.99 -21.42
CA GLU A 162 -8.30 -37.21 -21.75
C GLU A 162 -7.23 -36.95 -22.84
N LYS A 163 -7.53 -36.12 -23.85
CA LYS A 163 -6.63 -35.83 -24.97
C LYS A 163 -5.48 -34.89 -24.59
N TYR A 164 -5.72 -33.93 -23.70
CA TYR A 164 -4.77 -32.85 -23.37
C TYR A 164 -4.29 -32.83 -21.91
N GLY A 165 -4.83 -33.68 -21.03
CA GLY A 165 -4.53 -33.69 -19.59
C GLY A 165 -3.48 -34.71 -19.11
N SER A 166 -2.91 -35.52 -20.00
CA SER A 166 -1.90 -36.53 -19.67
C SER A 166 -0.48 -35.94 -19.58
N GLU A 167 0.30 -36.44 -18.62
CA GLU A 167 1.62 -35.92 -18.25
C GLU A 167 2.73 -36.22 -19.28
N ASP A 168 2.42 -37.00 -20.33
CA ASP A 168 3.34 -37.41 -21.40
C ASP A 168 3.27 -36.55 -22.68
N SER A 169 2.57 -35.41 -22.67
CA SER A 169 2.61 -34.43 -23.78
C SER A 169 3.88 -33.57 -23.81
N ALA A 170 4.91 -33.96 -23.03
CA ALA A 170 6.19 -33.27 -22.86
C ALA A 170 7.16 -33.45 -24.05
N VAL A 171 6.76 -33.06 -25.26
CA VAL A 171 7.67 -32.86 -26.40
C VAL A 171 7.27 -31.64 -27.26
N ASP A 172 7.38 -30.44 -26.68
CA ASP A 172 7.93 -29.27 -27.40
C ASP A 172 8.44 -28.19 -26.41
N GLY A 173 9.41 -28.58 -25.57
CA GLY A 173 10.22 -27.61 -24.84
C GLY A 173 11.07 -26.81 -25.85
N HIS A 174 11.09 -25.49 -25.72
CA HIS A 174 11.72 -24.51 -26.63
C HIS A 174 10.90 -24.03 -27.85
N ARG A 175 9.62 -23.70 -27.63
CA ARG A 175 9.05 -22.49 -28.24
C ARG A 175 8.49 -21.55 -27.18
N MET A 176 8.91 -20.28 -27.22
CA MET A 176 8.32 -19.25 -26.39
C MET A 176 6.84 -19.11 -26.74
N VAL A 177 5.96 -19.50 -25.83
CA VAL A 177 4.58 -19.04 -25.87
C VAL A 177 4.60 -17.57 -25.48
N ARG A 178 4.79 -16.70 -26.49
CA ARG A 178 4.28 -15.33 -26.43
C ARG A 178 2.80 -15.46 -26.11
N MET A 179 2.44 -15.25 -24.85
CA MET A 179 1.04 -15.11 -24.46
C MET A 179 0.49 -13.95 -25.29
N SER A 180 -0.53 -14.20 -26.11
CA SER A 180 -1.30 -13.12 -26.70
C SER A 180 -2.10 -12.48 -25.56
N ILE A 181 -1.46 -11.48 -24.95
CA ILE A 181 -2.08 -10.41 -24.17
C ILE A 181 -3.29 -9.90 -24.97
N PRO A 182 -4.38 -9.43 -24.33
CA PRO A 182 -5.41 -8.67 -25.05
C PRO A 182 -4.75 -7.64 -25.99
N THR A 183 -5.39 -7.37 -27.12
CA THR A 183 -4.81 -6.56 -28.22
C THR A 183 -4.42 -5.13 -27.81
N MET A 184 -4.84 -4.68 -26.63
CA MET A 184 -4.34 -3.50 -25.92
C MET A 184 -3.72 -3.95 -24.59
N SER A 185 -2.52 -3.44 -24.25
CA SER A 185 -1.97 -3.63 -22.91
C SER A 185 -2.55 -2.61 -21.94
N ARG A 186 -2.86 -3.02 -20.70
CA ARG A 186 -3.64 -2.22 -19.77
C ARG A 186 -2.81 -1.67 -18.62
N ILE A 187 -2.94 -0.37 -18.40
CA ILE A 187 -2.57 0.35 -17.18
C ILE A 187 -3.83 0.52 -16.33
N VAL A 188 -3.72 0.25 -15.04
CA VAL A 188 -4.76 0.58 -14.05
C VAL A 188 -4.33 1.81 -13.27
N TYR A 189 -5.11 2.88 -13.35
CA TYR A 189 -4.95 4.11 -12.60
C TYR A 189 -5.90 4.11 -11.40
N THR A 190 -5.42 4.41 -10.19
CA THR A 190 -6.30 4.44 -9.01
C THR A 190 -6.98 5.79 -8.82
N HIS A 191 -8.32 5.81 -8.77
CA HIS A 191 -9.08 6.92 -8.20
C HIS A 191 -8.99 6.83 -6.68
N THR A 192 -8.70 7.95 -6.02
CA THR A 192 -8.29 8.01 -4.62
C THR A 192 -9.07 9.09 -3.88
N ASP A 193 -8.42 9.89 -3.03
CA ASP A 193 -9.07 10.86 -2.16
C ASP A 193 -8.41 12.25 -2.33
N GLU A 194 -9.12 13.31 -1.98
CA GLU A 194 -8.57 14.66 -1.79
C GLU A 194 -7.78 15.20 -3.01
N ALA A 195 -6.52 15.63 -2.82
CA ALA A 195 -5.74 16.33 -3.85
C ALA A 195 -5.34 15.46 -5.07
N PRO A 196 -4.81 14.22 -4.91
CA PRO A 196 -4.53 13.35 -6.07
C PRO A 196 -5.79 12.94 -6.83
N MET A 197 -6.93 12.77 -6.16
CA MET A 197 -8.23 12.55 -6.82
C MET A 197 -8.58 13.74 -7.73
N LEU A 198 -8.46 14.98 -7.24
CA LEU A 198 -8.72 16.19 -8.02
C LEU A 198 -7.73 16.33 -9.19
N ALA A 199 -6.44 16.10 -8.96
CA ALA A 199 -5.43 16.10 -10.02
C ALA A 199 -5.74 15.07 -11.13
N THR A 200 -6.27 13.90 -10.76
CA THR A 200 -6.68 12.84 -11.70
C THR A 200 -7.75 13.32 -12.70
N TYR A 201 -8.72 14.14 -12.30
CA TYR A 201 -9.72 14.71 -13.23
C TYR A 201 -9.09 15.59 -14.32
N SER A 202 -7.95 16.21 -14.04
CA SER A 202 -7.21 17.06 -14.99
C SER A 202 -6.20 16.25 -15.82
N LEU A 203 -5.47 15.31 -15.20
CA LEU A 203 -4.36 14.60 -15.80
C LEU A 203 -4.79 13.36 -16.62
N LEU A 204 -5.78 12.60 -16.15
CA LEU A 204 -6.17 11.33 -16.78
C LEU A 204 -6.61 11.45 -18.25
N PRO A 205 -7.34 12.50 -18.69
CA PRO A 205 -7.65 12.71 -20.10
C PRO A 205 -6.38 12.89 -20.96
N VAL A 206 -5.38 13.61 -20.44
CA VAL A 206 -4.06 13.77 -21.10
C VAL A 206 -3.34 12.42 -21.17
N ILE A 207 -3.28 11.66 -20.08
CA ILE A 207 -2.64 10.33 -20.10
C ILE A 207 -3.27 9.44 -21.18
N ARG A 208 -4.61 9.41 -21.25
CA ARG A 208 -5.36 8.62 -22.25
C ARG A 208 -5.09 9.07 -23.68
N SER A 209 -4.96 10.38 -23.94
CA SER A 209 -4.69 10.89 -25.29
C SER A 209 -3.32 10.45 -25.83
N PHE A 210 -2.32 10.31 -24.96
CA PHE A 210 -1.00 9.80 -25.33
C PHE A 210 -0.94 8.27 -25.37
N ALA A 211 -1.52 7.58 -24.37
CA ALA A 211 -1.49 6.12 -24.25
C ALA A 211 -2.13 5.41 -25.46
N ARG A 212 -3.22 5.97 -26.00
CA ARG A 212 -3.96 5.39 -27.13
C ARG A 212 -3.14 5.33 -28.43
N ALA A 213 -2.20 6.24 -28.65
CA ALA A 213 -1.37 6.26 -29.86
C ALA A 213 -0.30 5.14 -29.90
N VAL A 214 -0.17 4.38 -28.81
CA VAL A 214 0.81 3.29 -28.65
C VAL A 214 0.17 1.99 -28.15
N ASP A 215 -1.13 1.82 -28.40
CA ASP A 215 -1.94 0.63 -28.06
C ASP A 215 -1.98 0.31 -26.54
N LEU A 216 -2.02 1.35 -25.70
CA LEU A 216 -2.21 1.25 -24.26
C LEU A 216 -3.59 1.75 -23.82
N ASP A 217 -4.26 0.93 -23.01
CA ASP A 217 -5.54 1.24 -22.34
C ASP A 217 -5.29 1.69 -20.90
N VAL A 218 -6.13 2.60 -20.38
CA VAL A 218 -5.97 3.20 -19.04
C VAL A 218 -7.31 3.20 -18.29
N GLU A 219 -7.53 2.14 -17.53
CA GLU A 219 -8.72 1.97 -16.69
C GLU A 219 -8.58 2.74 -15.37
N LEU A 220 -9.68 3.36 -14.92
CA LEU A 220 -9.75 4.05 -13.63
C LEU A 220 -10.48 3.15 -12.62
N ARG A 221 -9.88 2.90 -11.45
CA ARG A 221 -10.43 1.99 -10.42
C ARG A 221 -10.52 2.68 -9.06
N ASP A 222 -11.70 2.65 -8.42
CA ASP A 222 -11.98 3.43 -7.22
C ASP A 222 -11.58 2.74 -5.91
N ILE A 223 -10.60 3.32 -5.21
CA ILE A 223 -10.15 2.90 -3.89
C ILE A 223 -10.27 4.02 -2.83
N SER A 224 -11.07 5.05 -3.11
CA SER A 224 -11.42 6.12 -2.18
C SER A 224 -12.02 5.56 -0.88
N VAL A 225 -12.02 6.36 0.20
CA VAL A 225 -12.73 6.00 1.45
C VAL A 225 -14.20 5.78 1.18
N ALA A 226 -14.83 6.65 0.38
CA ALA A 226 -16.24 6.54 0.04
C ALA A 226 -16.53 5.26 -0.77
N GLY A 227 -15.78 4.99 -1.84
CA GLY A 227 -15.92 3.78 -2.66
C GLY A 227 -15.81 2.50 -1.83
N ARG A 228 -14.81 2.43 -0.95
CA ARG A 228 -14.59 1.28 -0.04
C ARG A 228 -15.68 1.12 1.03
N ILE A 229 -16.31 2.20 1.49
CA ILE A 229 -17.51 2.12 2.33
C ILE A 229 -18.66 1.52 1.51
N LEU A 230 -18.94 2.07 0.33
CA LEU A 230 -20.08 1.65 -0.49
C LEU A 230 -19.98 0.18 -0.94
N SER A 231 -18.80 -0.31 -1.34
CA SER A 231 -18.59 -1.71 -1.71
C SER A 231 -18.82 -2.68 -0.52
N ASN A 232 -18.37 -2.31 0.69
CA ASN A 232 -18.53 -3.14 1.89
C ASN A 232 -19.96 -3.14 2.47
N PHE A 233 -20.84 -2.25 2.00
CA PHE A 233 -22.23 -2.11 2.46
C PHE A 233 -23.27 -2.18 1.33
N GLY A 234 -22.94 -2.81 0.19
CA GLY A 234 -23.86 -2.93 -0.95
C GLY A 234 -25.24 -3.56 -0.65
N ASP A 235 -25.37 -4.35 0.42
CA ASP A 235 -26.62 -4.88 0.95
C ASP A 235 -27.55 -3.82 1.60
N TYR A 236 -27.00 -2.66 1.98
CA TYR A 236 -27.75 -1.48 2.45
C TYR A 236 -28.14 -0.52 1.31
N LEU A 237 -27.60 -0.75 0.09
CA LEU A 237 -27.72 0.17 -1.04
C LEU A 237 -28.71 -0.33 -2.09
N LYS A 238 -29.36 0.62 -2.78
CA LYS A 238 -30.16 0.35 -3.97
C LYS A 238 -29.25 -0.19 -5.10
N PRO A 239 -29.77 -0.96 -6.07
CA PRO A 239 -28.94 -1.54 -7.14
C PRO A 239 -28.09 -0.53 -7.92
N ASP A 240 -28.62 0.68 -8.16
CA ASP A 240 -27.98 1.82 -8.83
C ASP A 240 -26.96 2.58 -7.98
N GLN A 241 -26.92 2.31 -6.67
CA GLN A 241 -25.98 2.93 -5.71
C GLN A 241 -24.80 2.00 -5.35
N ARG A 242 -24.80 0.75 -5.83
CA ARG A 242 -23.76 -0.23 -5.50
C ARG A 242 -22.52 0.01 -6.34
N LEU A 243 -21.37 -0.12 -5.70
CA LEU A 243 -20.05 -0.15 -6.32
C LEU A 243 -19.44 -1.53 -6.12
N ASP A 244 -18.66 -1.99 -7.09
CA ASP A 244 -17.89 -3.23 -6.98
C ASP A 244 -16.75 -3.07 -5.96
N ASP A 245 -16.28 -4.18 -5.39
CA ASP A 245 -15.15 -4.16 -4.45
C ASP A 245 -13.80 -4.11 -5.19
N GLU A 246 -13.52 -2.94 -5.76
CA GLU A 246 -12.33 -2.68 -6.56
C GLU A 246 -11.03 -2.91 -5.76
N LEU A 247 -11.02 -2.73 -4.44
CA LEU A 247 -9.83 -3.07 -3.64
C LEU A 247 -9.55 -4.57 -3.65
N SER A 248 -10.58 -5.41 -3.56
CA SER A 248 -10.43 -6.86 -3.68
C SER A 248 -10.02 -7.26 -5.10
N TYR A 249 -10.62 -6.67 -6.14
CA TYR A 249 -10.21 -6.88 -7.54
C TYR A 249 -8.72 -6.54 -7.76
N LEU A 250 -8.26 -5.38 -7.30
CA LEU A 250 -6.85 -4.98 -7.42
C LEU A 250 -5.90 -5.86 -6.59
N GLY A 251 -6.35 -6.36 -5.44
CA GLY A 251 -5.61 -7.32 -4.63
C GLY A 251 -5.42 -8.67 -5.31
N ASP A 252 -6.37 -9.10 -6.14
CA ASP A 252 -6.22 -10.32 -6.95
C ASP A 252 -5.46 -10.06 -8.25
N LEU A 253 -5.66 -8.91 -8.91
CA LEU A 253 -4.85 -8.46 -10.04
C LEU A 253 -3.37 -8.43 -9.68
N ALA A 254 -3.01 -7.87 -8.51
CA ALA A 254 -1.63 -7.78 -8.01
C ALA A 254 -0.92 -9.15 -7.84
N LYS A 255 -1.67 -10.26 -7.84
CA LYS A 255 -1.15 -11.63 -7.80
C LYS A 255 -1.03 -12.26 -9.19
N THR A 256 -1.07 -11.44 -10.26
CA THR A 256 -0.94 -11.88 -11.66
C THR A 256 0.26 -11.21 -12.36
N PRO A 257 0.85 -11.84 -13.39
CA PRO A 257 1.87 -11.20 -14.23
C PRO A 257 1.34 -10.02 -15.06
N MET A 258 0.02 -9.91 -15.22
CA MET A 258 -0.63 -8.86 -16.03
C MET A 258 -0.87 -7.55 -15.27
N ALA A 259 -0.61 -7.50 -13.97
CA ALA A 259 -0.76 -6.25 -13.22
C ALA A 259 0.21 -5.17 -13.72
N ASN A 260 -0.34 -4.02 -14.08
CA ASN A 260 0.39 -2.76 -14.16
C ASN A 260 -0.50 -1.69 -13.51
N ILE A 261 -0.19 -1.32 -12.26
CA ILE A 261 -1.06 -0.50 -11.41
C ILE A 261 -0.33 0.79 -11.02
N ILE A 262 -0.79 1.94 -11.49
CA ILE A 262 -0.34 3.25 -11.02
C ILE A 262 -1.19 3.64 -9.79
N LYS A 263 -0.52 3.70 -8.63
CA LYS A 263 -1.13 3.88 -7.32
C LYS A 263 -0.86 5.28 -6.76
N LEU A 264 -1.93 6.06 -6.64
CA LEU A 264 -1.90 7.41 -6.07
C LEU A 264 -2.05 7.36 -4.54
N PRO A 265 -1.56 8.37 -3.79
CA PRO A 265 -1.84 8.50 -2.36
C PRO A 265 -3.33 8.50 -2.06
N ASN A 266 -3.74 7.78 -1.02
CA ASN A 266 -5.13 7.65 -0.59
C ASN A 266 -5.23 7.82 0.93
N ILE A 267 -6.40 8.14 1.45
CA ILE A 267 -6.63 8.27 2.89
C ILE A 267 -6.53 6.91 3.57
N SER A 268 -5.63 6.81 4.54
CA SER A 268 -5.65 5.79 5.58
C SER A 268 -6.55 6.27 6.72
N ALA A 269 -7.85 5.98 6.65
CA ALA A 269 -8.87 6.72 7.41
C ALA A 269 -8.69 6.62 8.94
N SER A 270 -8.57 7.77 9.60
CA SER A 270 -8.74 7.86 11.05
C SER A 270 -10.21 7.70 11.44
N LEU A 271 -10.47 7.47 12.73
CA LEU A 271 -11.84 7.30 13.24
C LEU A 271 -12.74 8.53 12.94
N PRO A 272 -12.31 9.80 13.14
CA PRO A 272 -13.12 10.96 12.75
C PRO A 272 -13.39 11.04 11.26
N GLN A 273 -12.37 10.87 10.40
CA GLN A 273 -12.54 10.93 8.94
C GLN A 273 -13.51 9.87 8.42
N LEU A 274 -13.50 8.66 9.01
CA LEU A 274 -14.46 7.61 8.67
C LEU A 274 -15.89 8.00 9.04
N ILE A 275 -16.10 8.64 10.19
CA ILE A 275 -17.42 9.14 10.62
C ILE A 275 -17.91 10.27 9.70
N GLU A 276 -17.03 11.22 9.34
CA GLU A 276 -17.36 12.31 8.42
C GLU A 276 -17.72 11.79 7.01
N ALA A 277 -16.97 10.81 6.49
CA ALA A 277 -17.28 10.16 5.21
C ALA A 277 -18.64 9.42 5.23
N ILE A 278 -18.96 8.73 6.33
CA ILE A 278 -20.28 8.08 6.53
C ILE A 278 -21.39 9.14 6.51
N GLN A 279 -21.22 10.26 7.23
CA GLN A 279 -22.20 11.35 7.29
C GLN A 279 -22.41 12.02 5.92
N GLU A 280 -21.35 12.22 5.13
CA GLU A 280 -21.46 12.75 3.77
C GLU A 280 -22.25 11.82 2.84
N LEU A 281 -21.96 10.51 2.89
CA LEU A 281 -22.68 9.49 2.12
C LEU A 281 -24.17 9.42 2.53
N GLN A 282 -24.46 9.45 3.82
CA GLN A 282 -25.84 9.51 4.34
C GLN A 282 -26.58 10.76 3.85
N ALA A 283 -25.94 11.94 3.89
CA ALA A 283 -26.50 13.19 3.38
C ALA A 283 -26.79 13.15 1.86
N LYS A 284 -25.99 12.39 1.10
CA LYS A 284 -26.19 12.08 -0.33
C LYS A 284 -27.20 10.96 -0.60
N GLY A 285 -27.84 10.40 0.43
CA GLY A 285 -28.90 9.40 0.29
C GLY A 285 -28.42 7.95 0.15
N TYR A 286 -27.17 7.65 0.53
CA TYR A 286 -26.68 6.28 0.69
C TYR A 286 -26.99 5.80 2.11
N ASN A 287 -27.80 4.73 2.24
CA ASN A 287 -28.33 4.26 3.52
C ASN A 287 -27.32 3.40 4.32
N VAL A 288 -26.05 3.81 4.36
CA VAL A 288 -25.00 3.12 5.12
C VAL A 288 -25.17 3.33 6.63
N PRO A 289 -24.96 2.31 7.47
CA PRO A 289 -25.20 2.40 8.91
C PRO A 289 -24.12 3.24 9.61
N ASP A 290 -24.47 3.86 10.74
CA ASP A 290 -23.51 4.55 11.59
C ASP A 290 -22.41 3.59 12.12
N LEU A 291 -21.25 4.14 12.49
CA LEU A 291 -20.14 3.39 13.05
C LEU A 291 -20.34 3.12 14.56
N PRO A 292 -20.53 1.86 15.01
CA PRO A 292 -20.69 1.56 16.42
C PRO A 292 -19.33 1.66 17.13
N LEU A 293 -19.16 2.71 17.95
CA LEU A 293 -17.92 2.94 18.69
C LEU A 293 -17.70 1.88 19.79
N ASN A 294 -18.76 1.59 20.54
CA ASN A 294 -18.82 0.57 21.58
C ASN A 294 -19.96 -0.41 21.22
N PRO A 295 -19.72 -1.42 20.37
CA PRO A 295 -20.76 -2.37 19.98
C PRO A 295 -21.24 -3.17 21.19
N THR A 296 -22.56 -3.32 21.32
CA THR A 296 -23.22 -4.07 22.41
C THR A 296 -24.05 -5.25 21.92
N THR A 297 -24.21 -5.38 20.61
CA THR A 297 -25.00 -6.41 19.93
C THR A 297 -24.20 -7.09 18.80
N PRO A 298 -24.51 -8.35 18.44
CA PRO A 298 -23.86 -9.05 17.32
C PRO A 298 -24.02 -8.33 15.98
N GLU A 299 -25.08 -7.56 15.81
CA GLU A 299 -25.35 -6.73 14.63
C GLU A 299 -24.40 -5.53 14.57
N GLU A 300 -24.21 -4.81 15.68
CA GLU A 300 -23.23 -3.73 15.79
C GLU A 300 -21.79 -4.24 15.61
N GLU A 301 -21.46 -5.41 16.16
CA GLU A 301 -20.16 -6.07 15.93
C GLU A 301 -19.92 -6.36 14.45
N LYS A 302 -20.92 -6.88 13.71
CA LYS A 302 -20.81 -7.12 12.25
C LYS A 302 -20.58 -5.82 11.49
N VAL A 303 -21.31 -4.75 11.80
CA VAL A 303 -21.12 -3.42 11.17
C VAL A 303 -19.73 -2.87 11.48
N ARG A 304 -19.32 -2.90 12.75
CA ARG A 304 -17.99 -2.47 13.19
C ARG A 304 -16.87 -3.24 12.49
N ASN A 305 -17.01 -4.56 12.34
CA ASN A 305 -16.04 -5.42 11.66
C ASN A 305 -15.94 -5.15 10.15
N ARG A 306 -17.03 -4.77 9.48
CA ARG A 306 -16.97 -4.29 8.09
C ARG A 306 -16.23 -2.96 7.99
N TYR A 307 -16.55 -1.99 8.85
CA TYR A 307 -15.83 -0.71 8.88
C TYR A 307 -14.34 -0.85 9.25
N ASN A 308 -13.97 -1.84 10.06
CA ASN A 308 -12.57 -2.15 10.36
C ASN A 308 -11.76 -2.57 9.13
N LYS A 309 -12.40 -3.00 8.02
CA LYS A 309 -11.73 -3.22 6.72
C LYS A 309 -11.42 -1.93 5.96
N VAL A 310 -12.12 -0.82 6.28
CA VAL A 310 -11.94 0.49 5.64
C VAL A 310 -10.99 1.38 6.44
N LEU A 311 -11.00 1.22 7.77
CA LEU A 311 -10.23 2.00 8.75
C LEU A 311 -8.71 1.81 8.60
N GLY A 312 -7.96 2.90 8.73
CA GLY A 312 -6.50 2.90 8.67
C GLY A 312 -5.94 2.54 7.28
N SER A 313 -4.73 1.97 7.26
CA SER A 313 -4.05 1.60 6.01
C SER A 313 -4.60 0.27 5.47
N ALA A 314 -5.80 0.34 4.89
CA ALA A 314 -6.49 -0.81 4.29
C ALA A 314 -5.94 -1.19 2.91
N VAL A 315 -5.52 -0.20 2.11
CA VAL A 315 -5.16 -0.40 0.70
C VAL A 315 -3.75 -0.97 0.53
N ASN A 316 -2.73 -0.32 1.11
CA ASN A 316 -1.34 -0.68 0.87
C ASN A 316 -1.00 -2.15 1.21
N PRO A 317 -1.53 -2.76 2.31
CA PRO A 317 -1.29 -4.17 2.59
C PRO A 317 -1.92 -5.17 1.61
N VAL A 318 -2.87 -4.73 0.77
CA VAL A 318 -3.52 -5.56 -0.25
C VAL A 318 -2.78 -5.47 -1.59
N LEU A 319 -2.23 -4.30 -1.93
CA LEU A 319 -1.54 -4.08 -3.21
C LEU A 319 -0.04 -4.41 -3.17
N ARG A 320 0.64 -4.30 -2.01
CA ARG A 320 2.08 -4.53 -1.87
C ARG A 320 2.45 -6.03 -1.79
N GLU A 321 2.03 -6.79 -2.78
CA GLU A 321 2.43 -8.19 -3.02
C GLU A 321 3.77 -8.25 -3.78
N GLY A 322 4.77 -7.50 -3.30
CA GLY A 322 6.06 -7.31 -3.95
C GLY A 322 7.06 -6.56 -3.07
N ASN A 323 8.34 -6.64 -3.41
CA ASN A 323 9.40 -5.91 -2.73
C ASN A 323 9.57 -4.49 -3.33
N SER A 324 10.39 -3.64 -2.71
CA SER A 324 10.53 -2.24 -3.11
C SER A 324 11.77 -2.01 -3.99
N ASP A 325 11.62 -1.36 -5.15
CA ASP A 325 12.68 -0.64 -5.87
C ASP A 325 12.40 0.87 -5.72
N ARG A 326 13.16 1.54 -4.85
CA ARG A 326 13.06 2.98 -4.60
C ARG A 326 14.33 3.68 -5.04
N ARG A 327 14.20 4.63 -5.96
CA ARG A 327 15.33 5.30 -6.61
C ARG A 327 14.97 6.68 -7.15
N VAL A 328 15.97 7.51 -7.37
CA VAL A 328 15.80 8.81 -8.03
C VAL A 328 15.61 8.58 -9.53
N ALA A 329 14.69 9.32 -10.17
CA ALA A 329 14.60 9.34 -11.62
C ALA A 329 15.67 10.30 -12.20
N LEU A 330 16.32 9.90 -13.30
CA LEU A 330 17.40 10.67 -13.92
C LEU A 330 17.11 12.19 -14.07
N PRO A 331 15.97 12.63 -14.67
CA PRO A 331 15.69 14.07 -14.81
C PRO A 331 15.59 14.81 -13.45
N VAL A 332 15.19 14.13 -12.38
CA VAL A 332 15.12 14.72 -11.03
C VAL A 332 16.53 14.90 -10.44
N LYS A 333 17.43 13.92 -10.64
CA LYS A 333 18.84 14.01 -10.23
C LYS A 333 19.56 15.13 -10.98
N GLU A 334 19.42 15.16 -12.31
CA GLU A 334 20.03 16.20 -13.16
C GLU A 334 19.53 17.60 -12.80
N TYR A 335 18.22 17.75 -12.53
CA TYR A 335 17.67 19.02 -12.06
C TYR A 335 18.26 19.44 -10.71
N ALA A 336 18.40 18.52 -9.75
CA ALA A 336 19.00 18.82 -8.44
C ALA A 336 20.47 19.22 -8.57
N MET A 337 21.23 18.61 -9.47
CA MET A 337 22.63 18.99 -9.75
C MET A 337 22.75 20.39 -10.37
N LYS A 338 21.83 20.76 -11.27
CA LYS A 338 21.76 22.12 -11.86
C LYS A 338 21.25 23.17 -10.85
N ASN A 339 20.34 22.78 -9.97
CA ASN A 339 19.62 23.65 -9.04
C ASN A 339 19.77 23.13 -7.59
N PRO A 340 20.98 23.16 -7.01
CA PRO A 340 21.25 22.57 -5.71
C PRO A 340 20.45 23.26 -4.61
N HIS A 341 19.72 22.45 -3.84
CA HIS A 341 19.02 22.93 -2.66
C HIS A 341 20.01 23.28 -1.53
N ARG A 342 19.54 24.00 -0.51
CA ARG A 342 20.40 24.41 0.61
C ARG A 342 20.76 23.21 1.49
N MET A 343 22.06 22.89 1.53
CA MET A 343 22.68 22.10 2.58
C MET A 343 23.28 23.02 3.65
N GLY A 344 23.06 22.70 4.93
CA GLY A 344 23.60 23.39 6.09
C GLY A 344 25.08 23.07 6.32
N LYS A 345 25.87 24.07 6.74
CA LYS A 345 27.32 23.91 6.94
C LYS A 345 27.61 23.14 8.22
N TRP A 346 28.11 21.92 8.08
CA TRP A 346 28.62 21.15 9.21
C TRP A 346 29.93 21.70 9.78
N SER A 347 30.08 21.52 11.10
CA SER A 347 31.27 21.87 11.87
C SER A 347 31.86 20.60 12.49
N ALA A 348 33.19 20.45 12.44
CA ALA A 348 33.90 19.39 13.15
C ALA A 348 33.70 19.49 14.68
N GLU A 349 33.43 20.70 15.19
CA GLU A 349 33.15 20.97 16.60
C GLU A 349 31.66 20.77 16.99
N SER A 350 30.82 20.22 16.09
CA SER A 350 29.41 19.97 16.42
C SER A 350 29.30 18.89 17.51
N LYS A 351 28.53 19.21 18.56
CA LYS A 351 28.22 18.28 19.64
C LYS A 351 27.12 17.28 19.28
N THR A 352 26.48 17.41 18.12
CA THR A 352 25.36 16.54 17.73
C THR A 352 25.80 15.10 17.59
N HIS A 353 25.00 14.17 18.12
CA HIS A 353 25.23 12.73 18.03
C HIS A 353 23.94 11.95 18.35
N VAL A 354 23.93 10.68 17.96
CA VAL A 354 22.90 9.71 18.37
C VAL A 354 23.32 9.07 19.70
N ALA A 355 22.35 8.81 20.57
CA ALA A 355 22.51 7.95 21.73
C ALA A 355 21.49 6.80 21.67
N ASN A 356 21.97 5.59 21.98
CA ASN A 356 21.21 4.33 22.03
C ASN A 356 21.59 3.54 23.29
N MET A 357 20.88 2.45 23.58
CA MET A 357 21.13 1.57 24.71
C MET A 357 22.37 0.67 24.46
N ASP A 358 23.17 0.41 25.49
CA ASP A 358 24.36 -0.47 25.37
C ASP A 358 24.03 -1.97 25.48
N ALA A 359 22.88 -2.32 26.02
CA ALA A 359 22.42 -3.68 26.31
C ALA A 359 20.89 -3.72 26.47
N ASP A 360 20.32 -4.93 26.54
CA ASP A 360 18.93 -5.20 26.95
C ASP A 360 17.80 -4.54 26.11
N ASP A 361 18.13 -4.04 24.92
CA ASP A 361 17.21 -3.60 23.87
C ASP A 361 16.76 -4.76 22.95
N PHE A 362 16.00 -4.46 21.89
CA PHE A 362 15.54 -5.50 20.96
C PHE A 362 16.71 -6.15 20.21
N PHE A 363 17.76 -5.38 19.90
CA PHE A 363 19.00 -5.90 19.32
C PHE A 363 19.65 -6.96 20.23
N GLY A 364 19.88 -6.63 21.51
CA GLY A 364 20.65 -7.48 22.43
C GLY A 364 19.91 -8.74 22.90
N ASN A 365 18.58 -8.76 22.82
CA ASN A 365 17.76 -9.91 23.24
C ASN A 365 17.29 -10.81 22.07
N GLU A 366 17.69 -10.53 20.82
CA GLU A 366 17.12 -11.17 19.64
C GLU A 366 17.46 -12.67 19.51
N LYS A 367 16.44 -13.47 19.20
CA LYS A 367 16.56 -14.89 18.80
C LYS A 367 15.84 -15.11 17.49
N SER A 368 16.37 -15.96 16.62
CA SER A 368 15.82 -16.26 15.31
C SER A 368 15.88 -17.75 14.98
N LEU A 369 14.97 -18.20 14.11
CA LEU A 369 14.87 -19.56 13.62
C LEU A 369 14.35 -19.54 12.17
N ILE A 370 14.97 -20.35 11.31
CA ILE A 370 14.38 -20.72 10.01
C ILE A 370 13.48 -21.94 10.23
N VAL A 371 12.19 -21.79 9.96
CA VAL A 371 11.16 -22.80 10.22
C VAL A 371 11.39 -24.02 9.30
N PRO A 372 11.71 -25.22 9.86
CA PRO A 372 12.14 -26.37 9.06
C PRO A 372 10.98 -27.08 8.33
N LYS A 373 9.74 -26.80 8.71
CA LYS A 373 8.52 -27.35 8.11
C LYS A 373 7.32 -26.48 8.50
N ALA A 374 6.36 -26.31 7.60
CA ALA A 374 5.13 -25.57 7.89
C ALA A 374 4.41 -26.09 9.15
N THR A 375 4.09 -25.16 10.05
CA THR A 375 3.53 -25.43 11.38
C THR A 375 2.68 -24.24 11.88
N SER A 376 2.23 -24.27 13.13
CA SER A 376 1.61 -23.13 13.79
C SER A 376 2.11 -22.98 15.22
N VAL A 377 2.46 -21.77 15.63
CA VAL A 377 2.95 -21.48 16.98
C VAL A 377 1.92 -20.71 17.82
N ARG A 378 1.93 -20.94 19.12
CA ARG A 378 1.28 -20.09 20.12
C ARG A 378 2.32 -19.26 20.87
N ILE A 379 1.88 -18.15 21.44
CA ILE A 379 2.68 -17.28 22.29
C ILE A 379 2.04 -17.31 23.69
N GLU A 380 2.78 -17.80 24.69
CA GLU A 380 2.33 -17.91 26.08
C GLU A 380 3.26 -17.15 27.02
N HIS A 381 2.67 -16.50 28.02
CA HIS A 381 3.36 -15.91 29.18
C HIS A 381 3.13 -16.79 30.41
N GLU A 382 4.15 -17.03 31.20
CA GLU A 382 4.09 -17.67 32.52
C GLU A 382 4.61 -16.70 33.58
N ALA A 383 3.72 -16.25 34.45
CA ALA A 383 4.05 -15.35 35.55
C ALA A 383 4.82 -16.09 36.67
N ALA A 384 5.46 -15.33 37.56
CA ALA A 384 6.26 -15.87 38.66
C ALA A 384 5.50 -16.79 39.65
N ASP A 385 4.16 -16.77 39.66
CA ASP A 385 3.31 -17.68 40.46
C ASP A 385 2.88 -18.96 39.71
N GLY A 386 3.34 -19.14 38.47
CA GLY A 386 2.97 -20.25 37.58
C GLY A 386 1.69 -20.02 36.76
N THR A 387 1.05 -18.85 36.87
CA THR A 387 -0.12 -18.51 36.06
C THR A 387 0.28 -18.37 34.59
N LYS A 388 -0.31 -19.24 33.74
CA LYS A 388 -0.13 -19.17 32.28
C LYS A 388 -1.22 -18.33 31.61
N THR A 389 -0.82 -17.44 30.72
CA THR A 389 -1.70 -16.62 29.88
C THR A 389 -1.29 -16.76 28.42
N VAL A 390 -2.23 -17.14 27.56
CA VAL A 390 -2.00 -17.18 26.11
C VAL A 390 -2.11 -15.76 25.56
N LEU A 391 -0.98 -15.18 25.16
CA LEU A 391 -0.92 -13.86 24.52
C LEU A 391 -1.43 -13.93 23.07
N LYS A 392 -1.14 -15.04 22.37
CA LYS A 392 -1.64 -15.31 21.02
C LYS A 392 -1.84 -16.81 20.81
N ALA A 393 -3.07 -17.21 20.50
CA ALA A 393 -3.44 -18.63 20.41
C ALA A 393 -2.88 -19.35 19.17
N THR A 394 -2.70 -18.66 18.05
CA THR A 394 -2.13 -19.24 16.83
C THR A 394 -1.47 -18.20 15.94
N THR A 395 -0.36 -18.59 15.32
CA THR A 395 0.33 -17.93 14.21
C THR A 395 0.77 -19.03 13.25
N ALA A 396 0.23 -19.04 12.03
CA ALA A 396 0.64 -20.01 11.01
C ALA A 396 2.00 -19.62 10.43
N LEU A 397 2.88 -20.61 10.25
CA LEU A 397 4.24 -20.47 9.73
C LEU A 397 4.46 -21.38 8.52
N GLN A 398 5.18 -20.89 7.53
CA GLN A 398 5.55 -21.65 6.32
C GLN A 398 6.92 -22.34 6.49
N GLU A 399 7.16 -23.38 5.69
CA GLU A 399 8.51 -23.96 5.56
C GLU A 399 9.47 -22.93 4.96
N GLY A 400 10.67 -22.83 5.52
CA GLY A 400 11.68 -21.82 5.13
C GLY A 400 11.42 -20.41 5.66
N GLU A 401 10.29 -20.15 6.33
CA GLU A 401 9.99 -18.84 6.93
C GLU A 401 11.00 -18.52 8.05
N VAL A 402 11.53 -17.30 8.05
CA VAL A 402 12.35 -16.79 9.16
C VAL A 402 11.42 -16.18 10.20
N ILE A 403 11.50 -16.66 11.44
CA ILE A 403 10.84 -16.06 12.60
C ILE A 403 11.89 -15.56 13.58
N ASP A 404 11.61 -14.42 14.20
CA ASP A 404 12.45 -13.84 15.24
C ASP A 404 11.59 -13.36 16.41
N ALA A 405 12.14 -13.43 17.62
CA ALA A 405 11.51 -12.96 18.84
C ALA A 405 12.53 -12.26 19.73
N THR A 406 12.09 -11.21 20.43
CA THR A 406 12.96 -10.35 21.24
C THR A 406 12.16 -9.54 22.26
N ARG A 407 12.85 -8.88 23.20
CA ARG A 407 12.27 -7.96 24.20
C ARG A 407 13.07 -6.66 24.29
N MET A 408 12.41 -5.61 24.74
CA MET A 408 13.01 -4.37 25.26
C MET A 408 12.81 -4.37 26.77
N ASP A 409 13.91 -4.34 27.53
CA ASP A 409 13.89 -4.25 28.99
C ASP A 409 13.51 -2.82 29.41
N VAL A 410 12.36 -2.66 30.07
CA VAL A 410 11.86 -1.33 30.42
C VAL A 410 12.65 -0.68 31.56
N ALA A 411 13.28 -1.46 32.44
CA ALA A 411 14.15 -0.90 33.47
C ALA A 411 15.43 -0.31 32.85
N ALA A 412 16.07 -1.05 31.94
CA ALA A 412 17.23 -0.59 31.19
C ALA A 412 16.89 0.62 30.29
N LEU A 413 15.75 0.60 29.59
CA LEU A 413 15.27 1.71 28.77
C LEU A 413 15.07 3.01 29.58
N ARG A 414 14.51 2.90 30.80
CA ARG A 414 14.28 4.06 31.68
C ARG A 414 15.58 4.62 32.26
N ASP A 415 16.54 3.76 32.58
CA ASP A 415 17.89 4.16 33.00
C ASP A 415 18.65 4.84 31.85
N PHE A 416 18.58 4.29 30.63
CA PHE A 416 19.09 4.94 29.41
C PHE A 416 18.48 6.33 29.21
N PHE A 417 17.16 6.49 29.34
CA PHE A 417 16.51 7.79 29.23
C PHE A 417 17.00 8.78 30.30
N GLU A 418 17.07 8.40 31.58
CA GLU A 418 17.55 9.28 32.64
C GLU A 418 19.02 9.69 32.43
N LYS A 419 19.88 8.76 32.01
CA LYS A 419 21.28 9.03 31.63
C LYS A 419 21.37 10.00 30.44
N GLY A 420 20.64 9.74 29.36
CA GLY A 420 20.63 10.57 28.16
C GLY A 420 20.11 11.98 28.41
N ILE A 421 19.04 12.11 29.21
CA ILE A 421 18.48 13.39 29.67
C ILE A 421 19.52 14.20 30.46
N ASN A 422 20.22 13.58 31.40
CA ASN A 422 21.21 14.27 32.21
C ASN A 422 22.46 14.64 31.38
N ALA A 423 22.94 13.73 30.53
CA ALA A 423 24.07 14.00 29.64
C ALA A 423 23.79 15.17 28.66
N ALA A 424 22.59 15.26 28.07
CA ALA A 424 22.24 16.37 27.17
C ALA A 424 22.29 17.74 27.89
N LYS A 425 21.98 17.76 29.19
CA LYS A 425 22.07 18.96 30.03
C LYS A 425 23.52 19.33 30.31
N ASP A 426 24.35 18.36 30.70
CA ASP A 426 25.76 18.58 31.02
C ASP A 426 26.59 18.99 29.79
N GLU A 427 26.19 18.51 28.61
CA GLU A 427 26.78 18.87 27.32
C GLU A 427 26.28 20.21 26.75
N ASP A 428 25.19 20.79 27.28
CA ASP A 428 24.42 21.91 26.71
C ASP A 428 24.07 21.70 25.23
N VAL A 429 23.31 20.65 24.97
CA VAL A 429 22.67 20.36 23.68
C VAL A 429 21.16 20.19 23.86
N LEU A 430 20.39 20.28 22.78
CA LEU A 430 18.99 19.89 22.82
C LEU A 430 18.87 18.40 23.08
N LEU A 431 17.83 18.01 23.82
CA LEU A 431 17.37 16.63 23.87
C LEU A 431 16.31 16.41 22.79
N SER A 432 16.47 15.38 21.97
CA SER A 432 15.43 14.90 21.05
C SER A 432 15.23 13.39 21.15
N LEU A 433 14.01 12.93 20.89
CA LEU A 433 13.60 11.52 20.85
C LEU A 433 13.02 11.22 19.47
N HIS A 434 13.58 10.22 18.80
CA HIS A 434 13.21 9.85 17.44
C HIS A 434 12.71 8.40 17.41
N LEU A 435 11.41 8.23 17.21
CA LEU A 435 10.70 6.93 17.17
C LEU A 435 9.78 6.88 15.94
N LYS A 436 9.04 5.79 15.73
CA LYS A 436 8.11 5.61 14.59
C LYS A 436 6.68 5.23 15.04
N ALA A 437 6.14 5.92 16.04
CA ALA A 437 4.90 5.58 16.74
C ALA A 437 3.63 5.46 15.86
N THR A 438 3.55 6.15 14.73
CA THR A 438 2.45 6.00 13.76
C THR A 438 2.39 4.60 13.12
N MET A 439 3.55 3.98 12.91
CA MET A 439 3.72 2.70 12.24
C MET A 439 3.89 1.58 13.27
N MET A 440 4.80 1.75 14.23
CA MET A 440 5.03 0.84 15.35
C MET A 440 4.01 1.07 16.48
N LYS A 441 2.73 0.87 16.17
CA LYS A 441 1.55 1.27 16.98
C LYS A 441 1.46 0.70 18.40
N VAL A 442 2.34 -0.21 18.79
CA VAL A 442 2.38 -0.83 20.11
C VAL A 442 3.67 -0.44 20.85
N SER A 443 4.84 -0.85 20.33
CA SER A 443 6.13 -0.64 21.00
C SER A 443 6.47 0.83 21.21
N ASP A 444 6.34 1.64 20.16
CA ASP A 444 6.90 2.99 20.15
C ASP A 444 6.11 3.98 21.01
N PRO A 445 4.77 3.95 21.06
CA PRO A 445 4.01 4.68 22.08
C PRO A 445 4.40 4.35 23.53
N ILE A 446 4.72 3.08 23.84
CA ILE A 446 5.16 2.67 25.19
C ILE A 446 6.55 3.25 25.48
N MET A 447 7.51 3.10 24.56
CA MET A 447 8.85 3.71 24.69
C MET A 447 8.77 5.23 24.84
N PHE A 448 7.88 5.89 24.09
CA PHE A 448 7.63 7.32 24.19
C PHE A 448 7.07 7.72 25.57
N GLY A 449 6.06 7.00 26.07
CA GLY A 449 5.48 7.21 27.40
C GLY A 449 6.48 7.00 28.54
N HIS A 450 7.42 6.07 28.40
CA HIS A 450 8.55 5.95 29.33
C HIS A 450 9.47 7.17 29.28
N CYS A 451 9.80 7.71 28.11
CA CYS A 451 10.59 8.93 28.02
C CYS A 451 9.87 10.14 28.66
N VAL A 452 8.58 10.32 28.39
CA VAL A 452 7.71 11.35 29.01
C VAL A 452 7.74 11.23 30.54
N THR A 453 7.50 10.03 31.08
CA THR A 453 7.44 9.82 32.54
C THR A 453 8.80 9.87 33.23
N VAL A 454 9.92 9.65 32.52
CA VAL A 454 11.27 9.88 33.07
C VAL A 454 11.62 11.38 33.04
N PHE A 455 11.32 12.08 31.95
CA PHE A 455 11.59 13.53 31.84
C PHE A 455 10.82 14.32 32.91
N PHE A 456 9.51 14.09 33.03
CA PHE A 456 8.59 14.74 33.97
C PHE A 456 8.34 13.93 35.27
N LYS A 457 9.33 13.12 35.71
CA LYS A 457 9.16 12.18 36.83
C LYS A 457 8.58 12.79 38.10
N ASP A 458 9.00 14.00 38.46
CA ASP A 458 8.54 14.68 39.68
C ASP A 458 7.07 15.14 39.56
N VAL A 459 6.63 15.54 38.36
CA VAL A 459 5.23 15.89 38.07
C VAL A 459 4.34 14.66 38.15
N PHE A 460 4.72 13.56 37.48
CA PHE A 460 3.97 12.31 37.49
C PHE A 460 3.93 11.66 38.88
N ALA A 461 4.99 11.78 39.68
CA ALA A 461 5.01 11.32 41.06
C ALA A 461 4.12 12.17 41.98
N LYS A 462 4.16 13.51 41.85
CA LYS A 462 3.36 14.44 42.68
C LYS A 462 1.85 14.34 42.39
N HIS A 463 1.46 14.14 41.14
CA HIS A 463 0.06 14.18 40.68
C HIS A 463 -0.52 12.81 40.30
N ALA A 464 0.13 11.71 40.72
CA ALA A 464 -0.23 10.34 40.33
C ALA A 464 -1.73 10.03 40.47
N ASP A 465 -2.33 10.31 41.63
CA ASP A 465 -3.75 10.03 41.91
C ASP A 465 -4.68 10.82 40.97
N VAL A 466 -4.36 12.09 40.71
CA VAL A 466 -5.15 12.98 39.82
C VAL A 466 -5.03 12.53 38.36
N PHE A 467 -3.84 12.13 37.93
CA PHE A 467 -3.61 11.61 36.58
C PHE A 467 -4.31 10.26 36.37
N ALA A 468 -4.36 9.40 37.40
CA ALA A 468 -5.14 8.16 37.37
C ALA A 468 -6.65 8.42 37.28
N GLU A 469 -7.20 9.35 38.08
CA GLU A 469 -8.62 9.74 38.04
C GLU A 469 -9.03 10.30 36.67
N LEU A 470 -8.18 11.14 36.06
CA LEU A 470 -8.42 11.70 34.73
C LEU A 470 -8.20 10.70 33.57
N GLY A 471 -7.60 9.55 33.84
CA GLY A 471 -7.16 8.60 32.82
C GLY A 471 -6.17 9.24 31.84
N VAL A 472 -5.15 9.93 32.37
CA VAL A 472 -4.01 10.45 31.60
C VAL A 472 -3.18 9.29 31.07
N ASN A 473 -2.83 9.31 29.78
CA ASN A 473 -1.99 8.30 29.16
C ASN A 473 -0.66 8.89 28.67
N PRO A 474 0.49 8.61 29.31
CA PRO A 474 1.79 9.17 28.88
C PRO A 474 2.21 8.68 27.49
N ASN A 475 1.68 7.55 27.01
CA ASN A 475 1.96 7.01 25.66
C ASN A 475 1.37 7.92 24.56
N ASN A 476 0.39 8.77 24.90
CA ASN A 476 -0.15 9.82 24.04
C ASN A 476 0.65 11.14 24.11
N GLY A 477 1.62 11.25 25.04
CA GLY A 477 2.47 12.42 25.24
C GLY A 477 1.93 13.48 26.19
N LEU A 478 2.72 14.54 26.40
CA LEU A 478 2.38 15.66 27.29
C LEU A 478 1.11 16.42 26.83
N GLY A 479 0.77 16.34 25.53
CA GLY A 479 -0.49 16.86 25.00
C GLY A 479 -1.74 16.22 25.61
N ASP A 480 -1.68 14.94 25.99
CA ASP A 480 -2.76 14.24 26.70
C ASP A 480 -2.94 14.82 28.11
N VAL A 481 -1.84 15.04 28.85
CA VAL A 481 -1.85 15.72 30.16
C VAL A 481 -2.56 17.08 30.04
N TYR A 482 -2.10 17.94 29.12
CA TYR A 482 -2.70 19.27 28.90
C TYR A 482 -4.16 19.22 28.41
N ALA A 483 -4.58 18.18 27.70
CA ALA A 483 -5.97 18.00 27.30
C ALA A 483 -6.85 17.62 28.49
N LYS A 484 -6.39 16.72 29.35
CA LYS A 484 -7.13 16.15 30.48
C LYS A 484 -7.29 17.13 31.65
N ILE A 485 -6.23 17.86 32.02
CA ILE A 485 -6.26 18.77 33.18
C ILE A 485 -7.22 19.96 33.02
N LYS A 486 -7.69 20.26 31.80
CA LYS A 486 -8.70 21.30 31.52
C LYS A 486 -10.08 21.04 32.16
N SER A 487 -10.31 19.82 32.64
CA SER A 487 -11.52 19.47 33.40
C SER A 487 -11.41 19.77 34.91
N LEU A 488 -10.20 20.07 35.40
CA LEU A 488 -9.93 20.37 36.81
C LEU A 488 -10.30 21.82 37.19
N PRO A 489 -10.46 22.10 38.49
CA PRO A 489 -10.42 23.46 39.02
C PRO A 489 -9.15 24.22 38.59
N ALA A 490 -9.29 25.51 38.30
CA ALA A 490 -8.23 26.34 37.72
C ALA A 490 -6.97 26.47 38.60
N ASP A 491 -7.10 26.38 39.92
CA ASP A 491 -5.99 26.33 40.87
C ASP A 491 -5.20 25.02 40.77
N LYS A 492 -5.88 23.89 40.59
CA LYS A 492 -5.24 22.59 40.36
C LYS A 492 -4.62 22.46 38.98
N GLN A 493 -5.26 23.00 37.95
CA GLN A 493 -4.66 23.12 36.62
C GLN A 493 -3.37 23.96 36.68
N ALA A 494 -3.42 25.14 37.30
CA ALA A 494 -2.25 26.02 37.43
C ALA A 494 -1.12 25.41 38.28
N GLU A 495 -1.43 24.60 39.30
CA GLU A 495 -0.41 23.86 40.05
C GLU A 495 0.34 22.87 39.15
N ILE A 496 -0.38 22.04 38.39
CA ILE A 496 0.23 21.04 37.49
C ILE A 496 1.05 21.74 36.39
N GLU A 497 0.52 22.80 35.79
CA GLU A 497 1.22 23.58 34.78
C GLU A 497 2.52 24.22 35.34
N ALA A 498 2.49 24.73 36.57
CA ALA A 498 3.67 25.28 37.24
C ALA A 498 4.75 24.22 37.53
N ASP A 499 4.37 23.00 37.95
CA ASP A 499 5.33 21.90 38.17
C ASP A 499 5.95 21.42 36.84
N ILE A 500 5.20 21.44 35.74
CA ILE A 500 5.73 21.17 34.39
C ILE A 500 6.76 22.24 34.00
N GLN A 501 6.47 23.52 34.23
CA GLN A 501 7.44 24.61 33.97
C GLN A 501 8.69 24.51 34.87
N ALA A 502 8.55 24.11 36.12
CA ALA A 502 9.68 23.84 37.02
C ALA A 502 10.56 22.68 36.52
N THR A 503 9.97 21.68 35.86
CA THR A 503 10.73 20.59 35.20
C THR A 503 11.59 21.15 34.06
N TYR A 504 11.05 21.99 33.18
CA TYR A 504 11.84 22.61 32.10
C TYR A 504 12.99 23.49 32.60
N ALA A 505 12.85 24.10 33.78
CA ALA A 505 13.94 24.89 34.40
C ALA A 505 15.08 24.02 34.98
N THR A 506 14.89 22.70 35.11
CA THR A 506 15.84 21.79 35.78
C THR A 506 16.34 20.65 34.88
N ARG A 507 15.61 20.29 33.82
CA ARG A 507 15.98 19.33 32.77
C ARG A 507 16.69 20.05 31.59
N PRO A 508 17.29 19.32 30.61
CA PRO A 508 17.85 19.96 29.41
C PRO A 508 16.79 20.68 28.58
N ARG A 509 17.24 21.61 27.72
CA ARG A 509 16.42 22.17 26.65
C ARG A 509 15.97 21.04 25.70
N MET A 510 14.73 21.08 25.23
CA MET A 510 14.16 20.06 24.36
C MET A 510 14.03 20.59 22.92
N ALA A 511 14.15 19.70 21.94
CA ALA A 511 13.79 20.03 20.56
C ALA A 511 12.31 20.39 20.44
N MET A 512 12.02 21.38 19.59
CA MET A 512 10.68 21.92 19.37
C MET A 512 10.11 21.46 18.03
N VAL A 513 8.82 21.15 18.03
CA VAL A 513 7.99 20.96 16.83
C VAL A 513 7.48 22.33 16.35
N ASP A 514 7.09 23.19 17.30
CA ASP A 514 6.59 24.54 17.08
C ASP A 514 6.96 25.38 18.31
N SER A 515 8.04 26.17 18.22
CA SER A 515 8.58 26.97 19.32
C SER A 515 7.62 28.10 19.74
N ASP A 516 7.00 28.77 18.78
CA ASP A 516 6.05 29.87 19.02
C ASP A 516 4.83 29.42 19.84
N ARG A 517 4.42 28.15 19.67
CA ARG A 517 3.31 27.54 20.41
C ARG A 517 3.74 26.63 21.56
N GLY A 518 5.03 26.57 21.87
CA GLY A 518 5.57 25.76 22.98
C GLY A 518 5.48 24.24 22.78
N ILE A 519 5.24 23.76 21.55
CA ILE A 519 5.07 22.33 21.26
C ILE A 519 6.46 21.68 21.17
N THR A 520 6.79 20.88 22.18
CA THR A 520 8.06 20.14 22.29
C THR A 520 7.98 18.76 21.65
N ASN A 521 9.14 18.12 21.43
CA ASN A 521 9.27 16.72 20.99
C ASN A 521 8.39 15.72 21.78
N LEU A 522 8.15 15.96 23.06
CA LEU A 522 7.38 15.07 23.95
C LEU A 522 5.88 15.42 24.03
N HIS A 523 5.37 16.34 23.20
CA HIS A 523 3.94 16.69 23.19
C HIS A 523 3.06 15.57 22.60
N THR A 524 3.42 15.03 21.44
CA THR A 524 2.66 13.97 20.75
C THR A 524 3.64 12.97 20.12
N PRO A 525 3.43 11.65 20.25
CA PRO A 525 4.37 10.62 19.76
C PRO A 525 4.55 10.59 18.23
N ASN A 526 3.66 11.26 17.49
CA ASN A 526 3.62 11.25 16.03
C ASN A 526 4.18 12.53 15.38
N ASP A 527 4.60 13.53 16.17
CA ASP A 527 5.10 14.81 15.64
C ASP A 527 6.56 14.70 15.14
N ILE A 528 7.39 13.88 15.80
CA ILE A 528 8.79 13.64 15.43
C ILE A 528 8.97 12.15 15.09
N ILE A 529 8.88 11.86 13.79
CA ILE A 529 9.01 10.51 13.24
C ILE A 529 10.43 10.31 12.71
N ILE A 530 11.15 9.27 13.15
CA ILE A 530 12.61 9.09 12.95
C ILE A 530 13.09 9.27 11.50
N ASP A 531 12.46 8.60 10.55
CA ASP A 531 12.73 8.67 9.10
C ASP A 531 12.54 10.07 8.52
N ALA A 532 11.55 10.84 9.00
CA ALA A 532 11.27 12.18 8.51
C ALA A 532 11.98 13.29 9.32
N SER A 533 12.58 12.96 10.48
CA SER A 533 13.14 13.93 11.43
C SER A 533 14.66 13.92 11.51
N VAL A 534 15.31 12.75 11.38
CA VAL A 534 16.77 12.68 11.36
C VAL A 534 17.37 13.25 10.05
N PRO A 535 16.83 13.01 8.85
CA PRO A 535 17.42 13.58 7.63
C PRO A 535 17.41 15.12 7.56
N PRO A 536 16.36 15.83 8.03
CA PRO A 536 16.46 17.28 8.24
C PRO A 536 17.56 17.70 9.21
N VAL A 537 17.83 16.95 10.28
CA VAL A 537 18.99 17.21 11.16
C VAL A 537 20.29 17.09 10.37
N ILE A 538 20.44 16.05 9.53
CA ILE A 538 21.62 15.89 8.66
C ILE A 538 21.74 17.04 7.65
N ARG A 539 20.64 17.44 7.01
CA ARG A 539 20.60 18.55 6.06
C ARG A 539 20.93 19.89 6.72
N ASP A 540 20.36 20.17 7.89
CA ASP A 540 20.34 21.51 8.50
C ASP A 540 21.49 21.72 9.50
N SER A 541 22.69 21.21 9.17
CA SER A 541 23.95 21.38 9.92
C SER A 541 24.09 20.56 11.21
N GLY A 542 23.32 19.49 11.36
CA GLY A 542 23.28 18.68 12.57
C GLY A 542 22.37 19.27 13.66
N LYS A 543 21.35 20.05 13.31
CA LYS A 543 20.62 20.89 14.28
C LYS A 543 19.11 20.67 14.31
N MET A 544 18.50 21.00 15.46
CA MET A 544 17.05 21.09 15.64
C MET A 544 16.68 22.45 16.25
N TRP A 545 15.40 22.82 16.12
CA TRP A 545 14.87 24.07 16.68
C TRP A 545 14.74 23.96 18.20
N GLY A 546 15.25 24.96 18.92
CA GLY A 546 15.17 25.08 20.37
C GLY A 546 13.98 25.93 20.83
N PRO A 547 13.77 26.04 22.16
CA PRO A 547 12.69 26.86 22.75
C PRO A 547 12.80 28.37 22.48
N ASP A 548 13.97 28.84 22.04
CA ASP A 548 14.24 30.21 21.62
C ASP A 548 13.91 30.48 20.14
N GLY A 549 13.48 29.47 19.40
CA GLY A 549 13.19 29.58 17.96
C GLY A 549 14.45 29.60 17.08
N GLU A 550 15.59 29.12 17.58
CA GLU A 550 16.85 29.04 16.82
C GLU A 550 17.35 27.59 16.68
N LEU A 551 18.32 27.36 15.79
CA LEU A 551 18.90 26.02 15.53
C LEU A 551 20.10 25.71 16.45
N HIS A 552 20.02 24.61 17.21
CA HIS A 552 21.06 24.15 18.14
C HIS A 552 21.49 22.70 17.85
N ASP A 553 22.69 22.33 18.31
CA ASP A 553 23.14 20.92 18.32
C ASP A 553 22.23 20.08 19.22
N THR A 554 22.08 18.78 18.93
CA THR A 554 21.12 17.88 19.60
C THR A 554 21.71 16.49 19.91
N LYS A 555 21.31 15.93 21.06
CA LYS A 555 21.48 14.51 21.39
C LYS A 555 20.22 13.76 20.96
N MET A 556 20.32 13.01 19.87
CA MET A 556 19.22 12.24 19.28
C MET A 556 19.10 10.89 19.99
N LEU A 557 18.13 10.76 20.89
CA LEU A 557 17.78 9.48 21.51
C LEU A 557 17.07 8.59 20.49
N ILE A 558 17.70 7.48 20.13
CA ILE A 558 17.13 6.38 19.35
C ILE A 558 17.43 5.12 20.18
N PRO A 559 16.51 4.63 21.04
CA PRO A 559 16.86 3.68 22.09
C PRO A 559 17.47 2.37 21.59
N ASP A 560 16.88 1.77 20.53
CA ASP A 560 17.29 0.47 20.03
C ASP A 560 18.44 0.54 19.01
N ARG A 561 19.42 -0.35 19.17
CA ARG A 561 20.65 -0.37 18.37
C ARG A 561 20.48 -0.87 16.94
N CYS A 562 19.40 -1.57 16.57
CA CYS A 562 19.30 -2.21 15.24
C CYS A 562 19.54 -1.25 14.08
N TYR A 563 19.18 0.04 14.25
CA TYR A 563 19.33 1.06 13.21
C TYR A 563 19.99 2.37 13.69
N ALA A 564 20.18 2.56 15.00
CA ALA A 564 20.73 3.80 15.54
C ALA A 564 22.17 4.08 15.03
N GLY A 565 23.00 3.04 14.91
CA GLY A 565 24.41 3.17 14.56
C GLY A 565 24.68 3.80 13.18
N MET A 566 23.83 3.53 12.17
CA MET A 566 24.03 4.11 10.84
C MET A 566 23.77 5.62 10.79
N TYR A 567 22.87 6.13 11.65
CA TYR A 567 22.65 7.57 11.79
C TYR A 567 23.83 8.25 12.50
N GLN A 568 24.48 7.56 13.44
CA GLN A 568 25.72 8.05 14.05
C GLN A 568 26.87 8.12 13.03
N GLU A 569 27.02 7.13 12.15
CA GLU A 569 28.06 7.12 11.11
C GLU A 569 27.94 8.32 10.16
N ILE A 570 26.73 8.64 9.68
CA ILE A 570 26.53 9.82 8.80
C ILE A 570 26.72 11.16 9.53
N VAL A 571 26.42 11.23 10.84
CA VAL A 571 26.75 12.41 11.66
C VAL A 571 28.27 12.62 11.73
N GLU A 572 29.05 11.57 12.01
CA GLU A 572 30.51 11.68 12.09
C GLU A 572 31.16 11.93 10.72
N ASP A 573 30.65 11.33 9.65
CA ASP A 573 31.04 11.65 8.27
C ASP A 573 30.82 13.14 7.95
N CYS A 574 29.66 13.70 8.32
CA CYS A 574 29.37 15.11 8.09
C CYS A 574 30.23 16.07 8.94
N LYS A 575 30.55 15.72 10.19
CA LYS A 575 31.52 16.48 11.00
C LYS A 575 32.91 16.50 10.36
N LYS A 576 33.36 15.34 9.87
CA LYS A 576 34.71 15.11 9.33
C LYS A 576 34.91 15.71 7.93
N HIS A 577 33.91 15.59 7.07
CA HIS A 577 34.01 15.93 5.64
C HIS A 577 33.11 17.10 5.21
N GLY A 578 32.34 17.66 6.14
CA GLY A 578 31.37 18.72 5.87
C GLY A 578 30.07 18.20 5.25
N ALA A 579 29.22 19.13 4.81
CA ALA A 579 27.97 18.80 4.13
C ALA A 579 28.21 18.03 2.81
N PHE A 580 27.16 17.40 2.27
CA PHE A 580 27.19 16.86 0.91
C PHE A 580 27.11 17.97 -0.13
N ASP A 581 27.79 17.77 -1.26
CA ASP A 581 27.66 18.63 -2.43
C ASP A 581 26.67 18.00 -3.42
N VAL A 582 25.47 18.59 -3.48
CA VAL A 582 24.37 18.16 -4.36
C VAL A 582 24.75 18.19 -5.84
N THR A 583 25.71 19.05 -6.23
CA THR A 583 26.13 19.21 -7.63
C THR A 583 27.01 18.07 -8.13
N THR A 584 27.65 17.32 -7.22
CA THR A 584 28.60 16.24 -7.57
C THR A 584 28.32 14.89 -6.91
N MET A 585 27.45 14.81 -5.90
CA MET A 585 27.26 13.56 -5.16
C MET A 585 26.54 12.49 -5.99
N GLY A 586 26.96 11.23 -5.80
CA GLY A 586 26.29 10.06 -6.37
C GLY A 586 24.87 9.85 -5.84
N ASN A 587 24.20 8.81 -6.32
CA ASN A 587 22.87 8.39 -5.88
C ASN A 587 22.90 7.13 -5.00
N VAL A 588 22.03 7.10 -3.98
CA VAL A 588 21.70 5.85 -3.27
C VAL A 588 20.31 5.39 -3.65
N ALA A 589 20.25 4.27 -4.37
CA ALA A 589 19.01 3.52 -4.58
C ALA A 589 18.78 2.54 -3.43
N ASN A 590 17.55 2.08 -3.26
CA ASN A 590 17.18 1.05 -2.28
C ASN A 590 16.38 -0.10 -2.89
N VAL A 591 16.79 -1.32 -2.58
CA VAL A 591 16.05 -2.56 -2.80
C VAL A 591 15.60 -3.09 -1.44
N GLY A 592 14.32 -2.92 -1.13
CA GLY A 592 13.77 -3.13 0.20
C GLY A 592 12.90 -4.37 0.33
N LEU A 593 13.25 -5.28 1.23
CA LEU A 593 12.44 -6.43 1.62
C LEU A 593 11.18 -5.94 2.35
N MET A 594 9.99 -6.14 1.78
CA MET A 594 8.74 -5.68 2.40
C MET A 594 7.51 -6.54 2.08
N ALA A 595 7.58 -7.43 1.09
CA ALA A 595 6.42 -8.17 0.61
C ALA A 595 5.75 -8.95 1.76
N GLN A 596 4.42 -8.97 1.77
CA GLN A 596 3.61 -9.72 2.75
C GLN A 596 3.88 -9.36 4.23
N LYS A 597 4.20 -8.09 4.52
CA LYS A 597 4.46 -7.55 5.87
C LYS A 597 5.70 -8.16 6.54
N ALA A 598 6.80 -8.29 5.79
CA ALA A 598 8.08 -8.78 6.31
C ALA A 598 8.56 -8.01 7.57
N GLN A 599 9.20 -8.72 8.49
CA GLN A 599 9.87 -8.19 9.68
C GLN A 599 8.94 -7.35 10.59
N GLU A 600 9.38 -6.22 11.12
CA GLU A 600 8.70 -5.45 12.18
C GLU A 600 7.32 -4.92 11.76
N TYR A 601 7.10 -4.68 10.46
CA TYR A 601 5.80 -4.24 9.91
C TYR A 601 4.72 -5.34 10.02
N GLY A 602 5.13 -6.59 10.25
CA GLY A 602 4.25 -7.72 10.54
C GLY A 602 4.06 -7.99 12.03
N SER A 603 4.73 -7.27 12.95
CA SER A 603 4.82 -7.65 14.38
C SER A 603 3.67 -7.14 15.26
N HIS A 604 2.83 -6.22 14.78
CA HIS A 604 1.88 -5.48 15.64
C HIS A 604 0.90 -6.39 16.40
N ASP A 605 0.44 -7.48 15.76
CA ASP A 605 -0.47 -8.47 16.36
C ASP A 605 0.24 -9.56 17.17
N LYS A 606 1.55 -9.36 17.41
CA LYS A 606 2.51 -10.22 18.11
C LYS A 606 3.43 -9.40 19.03
N THR A 607 3.07 -8.15 19.34
CA THR A 607 3.80 -7.25 20.23
C THR A 607 2.97 -7.02 21.48
N PHE A 608 3.57 -7.18 22.66
CA PHE A 608 2.87 -7.15 23.95
C PHE A 608 3.69 -6.39 24.98
N GLU A 609 3.03 -5.53 25.76
CA GLU A 609 3.51 -5.11 27.08
C GLU A 609 3.21 -6.25 28.06
N VAL A 610 4.21 -6.75 28.76
CA VAL A 610 4.08 -7.95 29.62
C VAL A 610 4.46 -7.65 31.08
N SER A 611 3.91 -8.44 32.00
CA SER A 611 4.32 -8.43 33.40
C SER A 611 5.51 -9.34 33.64
N ALA A 612 6.14 -9.24 34.82
CA ALA A 612 7.32 -10.02 35.15
C ALA A 612 7.07 -11.55 35.13
N GLY A 613 7.90 -12.28 34.40
CA GLY A 613 7.73 -13.71 34.15
C GLY A 613 8.59 -14.23 33.00
N VAL A 614 8.02 -15.15 32.21
CA VAL A 614 8.68 -15.76 31.05
C VAL A 614 7.71 -15.80 29.86
N VAL A 615 8.12 -15.29 28.70
CA VAL A 615 7.38 -15.43 27.43
C VAL A 615 7.99 -16.53 26.58
N ARG A 616 7.15 -17.42 26.04
CA ARG A 616 7.52 -18.52 25.16
C ARG A 616 6.77 -18.50 23.84
N VAL A 617 7.49 -18.87 22.79
CA VAL A 617 6.90 -19.27 21.49
C VAL A 617 6.97 -20.78 21.43
N VAL A 618 5.81 -21.43 21.27
CA VAL A 618 5.66 -22.89 21.38
C VAL A 618 4.98 -23.43 20.14
N ASP A 619 5.54 -24.49 19.55
CA ASP A 619 4.90 -25.23 18.45
C ASP A 619 3.60 -25.88 18.95
N SER A 620 2.51 -25.72 18.20
CA SER A 620 1.18 -26.20 18.60
C SER A 620 0.93 -27.67 18.25
N GLN A 621 1.83 -28.34 17.54
CA GLN A 621 1.73 -29.76 17.18
C GLN A 621 2.34 -30.68 18.23
N ASP A 622 3.46 -30.29 18.84
CA ASP A 622 4.25 -31.14 19.75
C ASP A 622 4.70 -30.47 21.07
N ASP A 623 4.23 -29.25 21.35
CA ASP A 623 4.59 -28.44 22.52
C ASP A 623 6.09 -28.08 22.63
N THR A 624 6.86 -28.16 21.55
CA THR A 624 8.28 -27.73 21.53
C THR A 624 8.39 -26.22 21.72
N VAL A 625 9.16 -25.80 22.73
CA VAL A 625 9.52 -24.38 22.94
C VAL A 625 10.58 -23.98 21.92
N LEU A 626 10.23 -23.07 21.01
CA LEU A 626 11.14 -22.53 19.98
C LEU A 626 11.96 -21.35 20.53
N PHE A 627 11.31 -20.45 21.26
CA PHE A 627 11.94 -19.32 21.92
C PHE A 627 11.44 -19.18 23.36
N GLU A 628 12.33 -18.76 24.25
CA GLU A 628 12.03 -18.42 25.65
C GLU A 628 12.76 -17.12 26.02
N HIS A 629 12.07 -16.20 26.66
CA HIS A 629 12.61 -14.94 27.17
C HIS A 629 12.11 -14.70 28.59
N ALA A 630 13.02 -14.50 29.55
CA ALA A 630 12.66 -13.89 30.82
C ALA A 630 12.29 -12.41 30.56
N VAL A 631 11.25 -11.91 31.22
CA VAL A 631 10.73 -10.56 31.03
C VAL A 631 10.49 -9.86 32.38
N GLY A 632 10.76 -8.57 32.42
CA GLY A 632 10.43 -7.65 33.52
C GLY A 632 8.98 -7.17 33.47
N ASP A 633 8.60 -6.34 34.45
CA ASP A 633 7.29 -5.72 34.50
C ASP A 633 7.25 -4.47 33.60
N GLY A 634 6.32 -4.44 32.64
CA GLY A 634 6.23 -3.43 31.59
C GLY A 634 7.11 -3.71 30.36
N ASP A 635 7.92 -4.78 30.36
CA ASP A 635 8.77 -5.13 29.22
C ASP A 635 7.96 -5.22 27.92
N ILE A 636 8.55 -4.74 26.82
CA ILE A 636 7.92 -4.82 25.50
C ILE A 636 8.48 -6.05 24.81
N TRP A 637 7.68 -7.09 24.64
CA TRP A 637 8.05 -8.31 23.92
C TRP A 637 7.45 -8.31 22.51
N ARG A 638 8.19 -8.78 21.49
CA ARG A 638 7.69 -8.90 20.10
C ARG A 638 8.17 -10.15 19.38
N MET A 639 7.38 -10.61 18.39
CA MET A 639 7.77 -11.61 17.40
C MET A 639 7.47 -11.12 15.97
N CYS A 640 8.43 -11.28 15.05
CA CYS A 640 8.30 -10.93 13.64
C CYS A 640 8.31 -12.18 12.74
N GLN A 641 8.01 -11.97 11.45
CA GLN A 641 7.84 -13.03 10.45
C GLN A 641 8.36 -12.54 9.10
N THR A 642 9.15 -13.36 8.40
CA THR A 642 9.68 -13.06 7.07
C THR A 642 9.68 -14.32 6.21
N LYS A 643 8.77 -14.41 5.24
CA LYS A 643 8.59 -15.62 4.44
C LYS A 643 9.67 -15.74 3.36
N ASP A 644 9.96 -16.98 2.97
CA ASP A 644 11.08 -17.27 2.08
C ASP A 644 10.91 -16.70 0.66
N SER A 645 9.71 -16.75 0.08
CA SER A 645 9.46 -16.22 -1.26
C SER A 645 9.71 -14.69 -1.38
N PRO A 646 9.28 -13.83 -0.42
CA PRO A 646 9.78 -12.46 -0.28
C PRO A 646 11.32 -12.33 -0.27
N ILE A 647 12.05 -13.21 0.41
CA ILE A 647 13.53 -13.15 0.50
C ILE A 647 14.15 -13.49 -0.87
N GLN A 648 13.69 -14.56 -1.51
CA GLN A 648 14.16 -14.97 -2.85
C GLN A 648 13.96 -13.86 -3.89
N ASP A 649 12.77 -13.23 -3.90
CA ASP A 649 12.46 -12.13 -4.81
C ASP A 649 13.27 -10.86 -4.49
N TRP A 650 13.52 -10.56 -3.21
CA TRP A 650 14.36 -9.43 -2.81
C TRP A 650 15.81 -9.59 -3.30
N VAL A 651 16.39 -10.79 -3.20
CA VAL A 651 17.73 -11.09 -3.76
C VAL A 651 17.72 -11.00 -5.29
N LYS A 652 16.69 -11.56 -5.95
CA LYS A 652 16.48 -11.45 -7.40
C LYS A 652 16.44 -9.98 -7.86
N LEU A 653 15.69 -9.14 -7.15
CA LEU A 653 15.56 -7.72 -7.44
C LEU A 653 16.89 -6.98 -7.25
N ALA A 654 17.65 -7.31 -6.20
CA ALA A 654 18.97 -6.74 -5.96
C ALA A 654 19.94 -7.03 -7.11
N VAL A 655 20.05 -8.30 -7.54
CA VAL A 655 20.85 -8.71 -8.71
C VAL A 655 20.37 -7.99 -9.98
N SER A 656 19.05 -7.93 -10.20
CA SER A 656 18.47 -7.29 -11.39
C SER A 656 18.79 -5.79 -11.45
N ARG A 657 18.71 -5.08 -10.31
CA ARG A 657 19.05 -3.65 -10.21
C ARG A 657 20.54 -3.40 -10.34
N ALA A 658 21.40 -4.27 -9.79
CA ALA A 658 22.85 -4.19 -9.97
C ALA A 658 23.23 -4.31 -11.45
N LYS A 659 22.71 -5.31 -12.17
CA LYS A 659 22.94 -5.49 -13.61
C LYS A 659 22.41 -4.32 -14.44
N ALA A 660 21.22 -3.80 -14.10
CA ALA A 660 20.59 -2.71 -14.84
C ALA A 660 21.27 -1.34 -14.64
N SER A 661 22.08 -1.15 -13.60
CA SER A 661 22.70 0.14 -13.27
C SER A 661 24.24 0.14 -13.29
N GLY A 662 24.88 -1.02 -13.14
CA GLY A 662 26.32 -1.13 -12.90
C GLY A 662 26.77 -0.65 -11.52
N ALA A 663 25.84 -0.24 -10.64
CA ALA A 663 26.16 0.17 -9.27
C ALA A 663 26.30 -1.06 -8.34
N PRO A 664 27.24 -1.05 -7.38
CA PRO A 664 27.38 -2.14 -6.42
C PRO A 664 26.14 -2.28 -5.54
N ALA A 665 25.73 -3.52 -5.29
CA ALA A 665 24.65 -3.86 -4.39
C ALA A 665 25.22 -4.28 -3.03
N VAL A 666 24.88 -3.54 -1.98
CA VAL A 666 25.32 -3.81 -0.61
C VAL A 666 24.12 -4.30 0.18
N PHE A 667 24.18 -5.53 0.70
CA PHE A 667 23.20 -6.05 1.66
C PHE A 667 23.55 -5.54 3.07
N TRP A 668 22.64 -4.79 3.69
CA TRP A 668 22.84 -4.19 5.02
C TRP A 668 22.31 -5.16 6.08
N LEU A 669 23.16 -6.08 6.55
CA LEU A 669 22.82 -7.17 7.46
C LEU A 669 23.94 -7.30 8.51
N ASN A 670 23.60 -7.33 9.80
CA ASN A 670 24.57 -7.49 10.89
C ASN A 670 24.56 -8.93 11.42
N ASP A 671 25.68 -9.66 11.36
CA ASP A 671 25.78 -11.02 11.90
C ASP A 671 25.78 -11.09 13.45
N GLU A 672 25.88 -9.95 14.14
CA GLU A 672 25.57 -9.86 15.57
C GLU A 672 24.06 -9.98 15.87
N ARG A 673 23.18 -9.81 14.87
CA ARG A 673 21.73 -10.03 14.99
C ARG A 673 21.36 -11.45 14.56
N ALA A 674 20.53 -12.12 15.35
CA ALA A 674 20.09 -13.48 15.05
C ALA A 674 19.21 -13.54 13.80
N HIS A 675 18.35 -12.54 13.61
CA HIS A 675 17.49 -12.41 12.42
C HIS A 675 18.33 -12.19 11.16
N ASP A 676 19.21 -11.19 11.18
CA ASP A 676 20.05 -10.86 10.02
C ASP A 676 21.01 -12.01 9.69
N THR A 677 21.56 -12.72 10.68
CA THR A 677 22.33 -13.98 10.47
C THR A 677 21.52 -15.01 9.67
N SER A 678 20.23 -15.14 9.97
CA SER A 678 19.32 -16.04 9.25
C SER A 678 19.11 -15.56 7.80
N LEU A 679 18.98 -14.25 7.59
CA LEU A 679 18.90 -13.65 6.25
C LEU A 679 20.20 -13.78 5.47
N ILE A 680 21.38 -13.59 6.07
CA ILE A 680 22.70 -13.76 5.43
C ILE A 680 22.82 -15.18 4.86
N GLY A 681 22.40 -16.19 5.64
CA GLY A 681 22.33 -17.58 5.17
C GLY A 681 21.42 -17.74 3.95
N ARG A 682 20.21 -17.17 3.96
CA ARG A 682 19.29 -17.22 2.81
C ARG A 682 19.82 -16.45 1.59
N VAL A 683 20.41 -15.28 1.77
CA VAL A 683 21.03 -14.47 0.71
C VAL A 683 22.15 -15.27 0.03
N HIS A 684 23.04 -15.90 0.80
CA HIS A 684 24.10 -16.75 0.24
C HIS A 684 23.58 -17.96 -0.54
N GLU A 685 22.46 -18.57 -0.14
CA GLU A 685 21.84 -19.63 -0.92
C GLU A 685 21.22 -19.08 -2.21
N CYS A 686 20.38 -18.04 -2.12
CA CYS A 686 19.69 -17.46 -3.27
C CYS A 686 20.64 -16.87 -4.33
N LEU A 687 21.78 -16.31 -3.92
CA LEU A 687 22.77 -15.76 -4.87
C LEU A 687 23.42 -16.83 -5.76
N LYS A 688 23.35 -18.13 -5.41
CA LYS A 688 23.87 -19.23 -6.25
C LYS A 688 23.06 -19.47 -7.52
N ASP A 689 21.80 -19.05 -7.53
CA ASP A 689 20.89 -19.21 -8.67
C ASP A 689 21.08 -18.14 -9.75
N TYR A 690 21.97 -17.16 -9.52
CA TYR A 690 22.22 -16.03 -10.42
C TYR A 690 23.69 -15.94 -10.83
N ASP A 691 23.93 -15.66 -12.11
CA ASP A 691 25.24 -15.20 -12.55
C ASP A 691 25.49 -13.79 -12.00
N THR A 692 26.49 -13.67 -11.13
CA THR A 692 26.91 -12.42 -10.48
C THR A 692 28.30 -11.98 -10.92
N SER A 693 28.88 -12.60 -11.96
CA SER A 693 30.26 -12.36 -12.40
C SER A 693 30.52 -10.97 -13.02
N ASP A 694 29.45 -10.28 -13.41
CA ASP A 694 29.42 -8.95 -14.02
C ASP A 694 29.03 -7.81 -13.04
N ILE A 695 28.76 -8.13 -11.77
CA ILE A 695 28.29 -7.17 -10.76
C ILE A 695 29.08 -7.24 -9.45
N GLU A 696 29.12 -6.12 -8.73
CA GLU A 696 29.75 -6.02 -7.41
C GLU A 696 28.67 -6.19 -6.32
N VAL A 697 28.77 -7.25 -5.50
CA VAL A 697 27.82 -7.55 -4.41
C VAL A 697 28.57 -7.68 -3.09
N HIS A 698 28.11 -6.97 -2.07
CA HIS A 698 28.65 -7.01 -0.71
C HIS A 698 27.57 -7.38 0.31
N ILE A 699 27.98 -7.93 1.46
CA ILE A 699 27.14 -8.08 2.65
C ILE A 699 27.93 -7.42 3.79
N LEU A 700 27.36 -6.38 4.41
CA LEU A 700 28.04 -5.54 5.41
C LEU A 700 27.07 -5.16 6.54
N PRO A 701 27.53 -5.07 7.80
CA PRO A 701 26.75 -4.48 8.89
C PRO A 701 26.32 -3.03 8.56
N PRO A 702 25.14 -2.55 9.02
CA PRO A 702 24.60 -1.24 8.62
C PRO A 702 25.53 -0.04 8.81
N VAL A 703 26.44 -0.07 9.81
CA VAL A 703 27.44 0.99 10.02
C VAL A 703 28.52 0.98 8.94
N GLU A 704 29.03 -0.19 8.56
CA GLU A 704 30.04 -0.33 7.51
C GLU A 704 29.43 -0.10 6.12
N ALA A 705 28.21 -0.59 5.91
CA ALA A 705 27.44 -0.36 4.69
C ALA A 705 27.14 1.12 4.47
N MET A 706 26.79 1.85 5.54
CA MET A 706 26.68 3.32 5.52
C MET A 706 28.01 3.94 5.11
N ARG A 707 29.11 3.64 5.82
CA ARG A 707 30.45 4.21 5.51
C ARG A 707 30.86 4.02 4.05
N PHE A 708 30.76 2.79 3.54
CA PHE A 708 31.03 2.46 2.13
C PHE A 708 30.16 3.29 1.17
N THR A 709 28.89 3.46 1.50
CA THR A 709 27.94 4.26 0.71
C THR A 709 28.32 5.74 0.71
N LEU A 710 28.66 6.32 1.87
CA LEU A 710 29.03 7.74 1.99
C LEU A 710 30.34 8.07 1.26
N ASP A 711 31.37 7.22 1.39
CA ASP A 711 32.63 7.34 0.65
C ASP A 711 32.39 7.36 -0.88
N ARG A 712 31.48 6.51 -1.37
CA ARG A 712 31.10 6.47 -2.79
C ARG A 712 30.27 7.69 -3.21
N CYS A 713 29.26 8.07 -2.43
CA CYS A 713 28.44 9.24 -2.71
C CYS A 713 29.27 10.53 -2.80
N ARG A 714 30.20 10.75 -1.87
CA ARG A 714 31.13 11.89 -1.89
C ARG A 714 32.09 11.86 -3.08
N ALA A 715 32.40 10.68 -3.60
CA ALA A 715 33.19 10.49 -4.83
C ALA A 715 32.36 10.55 -6.13
N GLY A 716 31.08 10.92 -6.07
CA GLY A 716 30.19 11.00 -7.25
C GLY A 716 29.80 9.65 -7.83
N LYS A 717 29.78 8.59 -7.00
CA LYS A 717 29.48 7.21 -7.41
C LYS A 717 28.23 6.67 -6.74
N ASP A 718 27.44 5.94 -7.52
CA ASP A 718 26.18 5.38 -7.07
C ASP A 718 26.37 4.09 -6.26
N THR A 719 25.41 3.78 -5.40
CA THR A 719 25.37 2.54 -4.61
C THR A 719 23.92 2.08 -4.46
N ILE A 720 23.66 0.76 -4.55
CA ILE A 720 22.36 0.19 -4.21
C ILE A 720 22.45 -0.33 -2.77
N SER A 721 21.66 0.28 -1.88
CA SER A 721 21.38 -0.29 -0.56
C SER A 721 20.34 -1.41 -0.70
N VAL A 722 20.64 -2.60 -0.20
CA VAL A 722 19.76 -3.77 -0.25
C VAL A 722 19.43 -4.14 1.19
N THR A 723 18.20 -3.87 1.63
CA THR A 723 17.91 -3.76 3.06
C THR A 723 16.60 -4.42 3.48
N GLY A 724 16.50 -4.70 4.79
CA GLY A 724 15.24 -5.00 5.45
C GLY A 724 14.22 -3.86 5.40
N ASN A 725 13.01 -4.13 5.89
CA ASN A 725 11.81 -3.30 5.75
C ASN A 725 11.93 -1.93 6.45
N VAL A 726 12.48 -1.88 7.66
CA VAL A 726 12.71 -0.64 8.40
C VAL A 726 13.81 0.20 7.76
N LEU A 727 14.93 -0.42 7.38
CA LEU A 727 16.03 0.28 6.70
C LEU A 727 15.65 0.79 5.31
N ARG A 728 14.75 0.10 4.57
CA ARG A 728 14.16 0.65 3.33
C ARG A 728 13.54 2.01 3.60
N ASP A 729 12.70 2.09 4.62
CA ASP A 729 12.03 3.34 5.01
C ASP A 729 13.07 4.42 5.35
N TYR A 730 13.98 4.12 6.27
CA TYR A 730 14.93 5.10 6.78
C TYR A 730 15.87 5.64 5.70
N LEU A 731 16.41 4.77 4.83
CA LEU A 731 17.33 5.17 3.77
C LEU A 731 16.63 5.89 2.60
N THR A 732 15.35 5.56 2.32
CA THR A 732 14.59 6.19 1.24
C THR A 732 13.95 7.53 1.62
N ASP A 733 14.02 7.93 2.89
CA ASP A 733 13.92 9.33 3.30
C ASP A 733 15.31 10.00 3.42
N LEU A 734 16.29 9.33 4.04
CA LEU A 734 17.61 9.91 4.32
C LEU A 734 18.35 10.41 3.08
N PHE A 735 18.64 9.52 2.13
CA PHE A 735 19.43 9.92 0.96
C PHE A 735 18.67 10.87 0.03
N PRO A 736 17.37 10.67 -0.27
CA PRO A 736 16.61 11.62 -1.09
C PRO A 736 16.45 13.02 -0.46
N ILE A 737 16.36 13.13 0.87
CA ILE A 737 16.36 14.46 1.52
C ILE A 737 17.72 15.16 1.39
N ILE A 738 18.83 14.42 1.38
CA ILE A 738 20.19 14.95 1.18
C ILE A 738 20.50 15.23 -0.30
N GLU A 739 19.98 14.41 -1.22
CA GLU A 739 20.23 14.53 -2.66
C GLU A 739 19.29 15.55 -3.33
N LEU A 740 18.01 15.59 -2.93
CA LEU A 740 16.95 16.34 -3.63
C LEU A 740 16.28 17.40 -2.75
N GLY A 741 16.62 17.46 -1.45
CA GLY A 741 15.96 18.31 -0.46
C GLY A 741 14.63 17.76 0.04
N THR A 742 14.13 16.68 -0.57
CA THR A 742 12.85 16.01 -0.24
C THR A 742 12.80 14.58 -0.78
N SER A 743 12.20 13.66 -0.02
CA SER A 743 11.88 12.29 -0.45
C SER A 743 10.63 12.19 -1.34
N ALA A 744 9.87 13.27 -1.50
CA ALA A 744 8.64 13.27 -2.30
C ALA A 744 8.85 13.10 -3.81
N LYS A 745 10.09 13.28 -4.32
CA LYS A 745 10.44 13.23 -5.76
C LYS A 745 11.11 11.90 -6.18
N MET A 746 10.79 10.83 -5.46
CA MET A 746 11.34 9.48 -5.68
C MET A 746 10.41 8.60 -6.52
N LEU A 747 10.99 7.70 -7.32
CA LEU A 747 10.27 6.54 -7.83
C LEU A 747 10.06 5.55 -6.68
N SER A 748 8.84 5.04 -6.52
CA SER A 748 8.47 4.00 -5.56
C SER A 748 7.83 2.84 -6.32
N ILE A 749 8.67 1.96 -6.86
CA ILE A 749 8.27 0.84 -7.70
C ILE A 749 8.17 -0.41 -6.83
N VAL A 750 7.16 -1.22 -7.10
CA VAL A 750 6.92 -2.50 -6.43
C VAL A 750 6.78 -3.57 -7.51
N PRO A 751 7.89 -4.23 -7.91
CA PRO A 751 7.83 -5.44 -8.72
C PRO A 751 7.05 -6.50 -7.95
N LEU A 752 5.93 -6.93 -8.51
CA LEU A 752 5.02 -7.86 -7.83
C LEU A 752 5.56 -9.28 -7.96
N LEU A 753 5.41 -10.09 -6.91
CA LEU A 753 5.94 -11.47 -6.84
C LEU A 753 5.47 -12.35 -8.00
N ALA A 754 4.29 -12.06 -8.56
CA ALA A 754 3.71 -12.74 -9.71
C ALA A 754 4.24 -12.27 -11.08
N GLY A 755 5.14 -11.29 -11.14
CA GLY A 755 5.72 -10.72 -12.36
C GLY A 755 5.08 -9.42 -12.85
N GLY A 756 4.00 -8.95 -12.21
CA GLY A 756 3.38 -7.66 -12.47
C GLY A 756 4.19 -6.47 -11.91
N GLY A 757 3.66 -5.26 -12.06
CA GLY A 757 4.23 -4.03 -11.49
C GLY A 757 3.16 -3.16 -10.81
N LEU A 758 3.52 -2.61 -9.65
CA LEU A 758 2.79 -1.56 -8.95
C LEU A 758 3.71 -0.33 -8.84
N PHE A 759 3.21 0.84 -9.22
CA PHE A 759 3.99 2.08 -9.34
C PHE A 759 3.33 3.14 -8.46
N GLU A 760 3.89 3.35 -7.27
CA GLU A 760 3.39 4.36 -6.33
C GLU A 760 3.88 5.75 -6.76
N THR A 761 2.96 6.69 -6.94
CA THR A 761 3.25 8.06 -7.41
C THR A 761 3.86 8.96 -6.32
N GLY A 762 4.15 8.42 -5.14
CA GLY A 762 4.83 9.13 -4.06
C GLY A 762 4.65 8.44 -2.71
N ALA A 763 5.50 8.78 -1.74
CA ALA A 763 5.46 8.24 -0.37
C ALA A 763 4.53 9.02 0.59
N GLY A 764 3.97 10.15 0.15
CA GLY A 764 3.14 11.04 0.97
C GLY A 764 1.67 10.63 1.12
N GLY A 765 0.91 11.46 1.84
CA GLY A 765 -0.56 11.36 1.93
C GLY A 765 -1.29 12.21 0.89
N SER A 766 -2.62 12.18 0.92
CA SER A 766 -3.55 12.80 -0.05
C SER A 766 -3.77 14.33 0.10
N ALA A 767 -3.06 14.97 1.04
CA ALA A 767 -2.93 16.43 1.19
C ALA A 767 -4.25 17.24 1.37
N PRO A 768 -4.99 17.07 2.49
CA PRO A 768 -6.26 17.77 2.76
C PRO A 768 -6.18 19.30 2.66
N LYS A 769 -5.05 19.89 3.07
CA LYS A 769 -4.81 21.34 3.01
C LYS A 769 -4.72 21.90 1.58
N HIS A 770 -4.65 21.05 0.55
CA HIS A 770 -4.64 21.45 -0.85
C HIS A 770 -6.09 21.57 -1.35
N VAL A 771 -6.97 20.63 -0.98
CA VAL A 771 -8.42 20.71 -1.22
C VAL A 771 -9.01 21.97 -0.59
N GLN A 772 -8.63 22.28 0.65
CA GLN A 772 -9.05 23.50 1.35
C GLN A 772 -8.65 24.79 0.60
N GLN A 773 -7.54 24.79 -0.14
CA GLN A 773 -7.16 25.93 -0.98
C GLN A 773 -7.98 25.95 -2.28
N LEU A 774 -8.16 24.81 -2.94
CA LEU A 774 -8.99 24.73 -4.14
C LEU A 774 -10.42 25.23 -3.84
N VAL A 775 -11.10 24.69 -2.83
CA VAL A 775 -12.47 25.09 -2.47
C VAL A 775 -12.58 26.59 -2.12
N LYS A 776 -11.56 27.17 -1.48
CA LYS A 776 -11.56 28.57 -1.02
C LYS A 776 -11.24 29.58 -2.13
N GLU A 777 -10.26 29.29 -2.98
CA GLU A 777 -9.65 30.27 -3.88
C GLU A 777 -9.25 29.67 -5.25
N ASN A 778 -9.83 28.52 -5.60
CA ASN A 778 -9.71 27.80 -6.87
C ASN A 778 -8.26 27.64 -7.36
N HIS A 779 -7.34 27.29 -6.46
CA HIS A 779 -5.94 27.02 -6.76
C HIS A 779 -5.50 25.69 -6.14
N LEU A 780 -5.09 24.72 -6.97
CA LEU A 780 -4.61 23.42 -6.53
C LEU A 780 -3.08 23.35 -6.60
N ARG A 781 -2.41 23.51 -5.46
CA ARG A 781 -0.94 23.40 -5.32
C ARG A 781 -0.38 21.96 -5.20
N TRP A 782 -1.09 20.97 -5.75
CA TRP A 782 -0.64 19.56 -5.77
C TRP A 782 0.38 19.36 -6.90
N ASP A 783 1.57 18.88 -6.57
CA ASP A 783 2.64 18.62 -7.55
C ASP A 783 2.54 17.18 -8.07
N SER A 784 2.04 17.02 -9.30
CA SER A 784 1.84 15.72 -9.94
C SER A 784 3.12 15.13 -10.56
N LEU A 785 4.30 15.70 -10.28
CA LEU A 785 5.60 15.16 -10.73
C LEU A 785 5.75 13.65 -10.50
N GLY A 786 5.35 13.16 -9.32
CA GLY A 786 5.41 11.74 -8.99
C GLY A 786 4.45 10.87 -9.80
N GLU A 787 3.33 11.42 -10.28
CA GLU A 787 2.42 10.74 -11.21
C GLU A 787 3.07 10.60 -12.59
N PHE A 788 3.75 11.66 -13.07
CA PHE A 788 4.46 11.63 -14.36
C PHE A 788 5.60 10.61 -14.36
N LEU A 789 6.34 10.56 -13.25
CA LEU A 789 7.45 9.62 -13.05
C LEU A 789 6.97 8.16 -12.96
N ALA A 790 5.91 7.89 -12.20
CA ALA A 790 5.31 6.56 -12.12
C ALA A 790 4.72 6.10 -13.46
N LEU A 791 4.09 7.00 -14.22
CA LEU A 791 3.58 6.73 -15.56
C LEU A 791 4.71 6.36 -16.53
N ALA A 792 5.83 7.08 -16.51
CA ALA A 792 6.97 6.78 -17.38
C ALA A 792 7.51 5.36 -17.15
N VAL A 793 7.65 4.95 -15.88
CA VAL A 793 8.11 3.59 -15.54
C VAL A 793 7.02 2.53 -15.79
N SER A 794 5.75 2.84 -15.57
CA SER A 794 4.61 1.96 -15.89
C SER A 794 4.58 1.62 -17.39
N ILE A 795 4.76 2.61 -18.26
CA ILE A 795 4.84 2.45 -19.71
C ILE A 795 6.12 1.70 -20.11
N GLU A 796 7.26 1.98 -19.47
CA GLU A 796 8.54 1.27 -19.72
C GLU A 796 8.43 -0.23 -19.38
N ASP A 797 7.83 -0.57 -18.25
CA ASP A 797 7.58 -1.95 -17.81
C ASP A 797 6.67 -2.72 -18.79
N LEU A 798 5.56 -2.11 -19.22
CA LEU A 798 4.70 -2.70 -20.25
C LEU A 798 5.44 -2.85 -21.57
N ALA A 799 6.18 -1.84 -22.01
CA ALA A 799 6.94 -1.90 -23.26
C ALA A 799 7.96 -3.04 -23.25
N ALA A 800 8.67 -3.25 -22.14
CA ALA A 800 9.61 -4.35 -21.97
C ALA A 800 8.92 -5.73 -21.94
N LYS A 801 7.75 -5.84 -21.29
CA LYS A 801 6.97 -7.10 -21.20
C LYS A 801 6.25 -7.48 -22.50
N THR A 802 5.89 -6.49 -23.31
CA THR A 802 5.06 -6.66 -24.52
C THR A 802 5.84 -6.54 -25.83
N ASP A 803 7.12 -6.16 -25.78
CA ASP A 803 7.96 -5.85 -26.96
C ASP A 803 7.43 -4.64 -27.76
N ASN A 804 6.70 -3.72 -27.10
CA ASN A 804 6.10 -2.54 -27.70
C ASN A 804 7.10 -1.37 -27.76
N THR A 805 7.76 -1.23 -28.91
CA THR A 805 8.76 -0.18 -29.16
C THR A 805 8.17 1.24 -29.13
N ARG A 806 6.93 1.42 -29.61
CA ARG A 806 6.22 2.72 -29.56
C ARG A 806 5.98 3.17 -28.12
N ALA A 807 5.54 2.28 -27.24
CA ALA A 807 5.39 2.55 -25.81
C ALA A 807 6.74 2.92 -25.15
N LYS A 808 7.83 2.20 -25.48
CA LYS A 808 9.17 2.53 -24.97
C LYS A 808 9.61 3.95 -25.39
N LEU A 809 9.39 4.30 -26.65
CA LEU A 809 9.68 5.63 -27.19
C LEU A 809 8.84 6.70 -26.49
N LEU A 810 7.55 6.44 -26.28
CA LEU A 810 6.63 7.33 -25.57
C LEU A 810 7.09 7.60 -24.11
N SER A 811 7.52 6.57 -23.38
CA SER A 811 8.12 6.71 -22.04
C SER A 811 9.43 7.50 -22.07
N THR A 812 10.27 7.30 -23.08
CA THR A 812 11.52 8.05 -23.27
C THR A 812 11.22 9.55 -23.48
N CYS A 813 10.21 9.87 -24.29
CA CYS A 813 9.74 11.24 -24.50
C CYS A 813 9.13 11.85 -23.22
N LEU A 814 8.40 11.05 -22.42
CA LEU A 814 7.84 11.50 -21.15
C LEU A 814 8.94 11.88 -20.14
N ASN A 815 10.00 11.08 -20.03
CA ASN A 815 11.13 11.38 -19.15
C ASN A 815 11.82 12.71 -19.52
N LYS A 816 11.99 13.00 -20.82
CA LYS A 816 12.51 14.29 -21.29
C LYS A 816 11.54 15.45 -21.00
N ALA A 817 10.24 15.25 -21.22
CA ALA A 817 9.22 16.24 -20.90
C ALA A 817 9.20 16.58 -19.39
N VAL A 818 9.38 15.59 -18.51
CA VAL A 818 9.57 15.80 -17.07
C VAL A 818 10.85 16.60 -16.78
N GLY A 819 11.94 16.34 -17.49
CA GLY A 819 13.15 17.17 -17.46
C GLY A 819 12.86 18.65 -17.79
N SER A 820 12.08 18.90 -18.85
CA SER A 820 11.66 20.24 -19.25
C SER A 820 10.72 20.91 -18.23
N ILE A 821 9.78 20.17 -17.61
CA ILE A 821 8.95 20.68 -16.50
C ILE A 821 9.81 21.21 -15.36
N LEU A 822 10.87 20.48 -15.01
CA LEU A 822 11.80 20.83 -13.94
C LEU A 822 12.68 22.02 -14.35
N ASP A 823 13.41 21.93 -15.46
CA ASP A 823 14.34 22.96 -15.93
C ASP A 823 13.65 24.31 -16.24
N GLU A 824 12.41 24.30 -16.79
CA GLU A 824 11.62 25.50 -17.03
C GLU A 824 10.75 25.95 -15.83
N ASN A 825 10.88 25.29 -14.68
CA ASN A 825 10.14 25.54 -13.44
C ASN A 825 8.60 25.63 -13.64
N LYS A 826 8.02 24.62 -14.29
CA LYS A 826 6.58 24.49 -14.57
C LYS A 826 5.82 23.66 -13.52
N SER A 827 6.44 23.35 -12.38
CA SER A 827 5.75 22.81 -11.21
C SER A 827 4.75 23.84 -10.64
N PRO A 828 3.68 23.40 -9.96
CA PRO A 828 2.70 24.30 -9.35
C PRO A 828 3.31 25.23 -8.29
N SER A 829 2.92 26.51 -8.34
CA SER A 829 3.12 27.43 -7.23
C SER A 829 2.23 27.04 -6.04
N ARG A 830 2.43 27.74 -4.92
CA ARG A 830 1.62 27.63 -3.71
C ARG A 830 0.62 28.79 -3.55
N LYS A 831 0.67 29.77 -4.46
CA LYS A 831 -0.07 31.03 -4.39
C LYS A 831 -1.11 31.11 -5.49
N VAL A 832 -2.31 31.52 -5.11
CA VAL A 832 -3.39 31.85 -6.03
C VAL A 832 -2.99 32.90 -7.06
N ASN A 833 -3.50 32.76 -8.28
CA ASN A 833 -3.19 33.53 -9.49
C ASN A 833 -1.76 33.35 -10.04
N GLU A 834 -1.01 32.38 -9.51
CA GLU A 834 0.19 31.83 -10.16
C GLU A 834 -0.14 30.42 -10.72
N LEU A 835 0.77 29.84 -11.50
CA LEU A 835 0.60 28.50 -12.12
C LEU A 835 0.22 27.46 -11.07
N ASP A 836 -0.80 26.64 -11.34
CA ASP A 836 -1.26 25.57 -10.43
C ASP A 836 -1.16 24.18 -11.08
N ASN A 837 -1.66 23.13 -10.40
CA ASN A 837 -1.67 21.75 -10.88
C ASN A 837 -2.18 21.61 -12.32
N ARG A 838 -3.30 22.24 -12.68
CA ARG A 838 -3.90 22.17 -14.03
C ARG A 838 -2.97 22.78 -15.07
N GLY A 839 -2.34 23.91 -14.71
CA GLY A 839 -1.31 24.54 -15.52
C GLY A 839 -0.10 23.63 -15.75
N SER A 840 0.36 22.90 -14.73
CA SER A 840 1.47 21.94 -14.88
C SER A 840 1.13 20.76 -15.80
N HIS A 841 -0.13 20.31 -15.82
CA HIS A 841 -0.59 19.26 -16.74
C HIS A 841 -0.63 19.73 -18.20
N PHE A 842 -1.03 20.99 -18.45
CA PHE A 842 -0.92 21.58 -19.78
C PHE A 842 0.55 21.63 -20.25
N TRP A 843 1.47 22.09 -19.40
CA TRP A 843 2.91 22.12 -19.75
C TRP A 843 3.45 20.72 -20.00
N LEU A 844 2.99 19.70 -19.27
CA LEU A 844 3.38 18.31 -19.51
C LEU A 844 2.91 17.85 -20.90
N ALA A 845 1.63 18.09 -21.23
CA ALA A 845 1.08 17.74 -22.54
C ALA A 845 1.87 18.41 -23.68
N LEU A 846 2.18 19.71 -23.54
CA LEU A 846 2.95 20.45 -24.54
C LEU A 846 4.38 19.89 -24.70
N PHE A 847 5.11 19.70 -23.60
CA PHE A 847 6.49 19.20 -23.66
C PHE A 847 6.56 17.74 -24.13
N TRP A 848 5.61 16.90 -23.73
CA TRP A 848 5.54 15.50 -24.17
C TRP A 848 5.22 15.41 -25.66
N ALA A 849 4.27 16.21 -26.15
CA ALA A 849 3.96 16.29 -27.58
C ALA A 849 5.15 16.78 -28.40
N ARG A 850 5.86 17.83 -27.94
CA ARG A 850 7.10 18.31 -28.57
C ARG A 850 8.17 17.20 -28.67
N GLU A 851 8.40 16.43 -27.62
CA GLU A 851 9.38 15.34 -27.64
C GLU A 851 8.97 14.16 -28.54
N VAL A 852 7.67 13.83 -28.61
CA VAL A 852 7.13 12.81 -29.53
C VAL A 852 7.21 13.25 -30.99
N VAL A 853 7.12 14.55 -31.29
CA VAL A 853 7.34 15.11 -32.64
C VAL A 853 8.84 15.24 -32.98
N ALA A 854 9.70 15.55 -32.01
CA ALA A 854 11.12 15.83 -32.23
C ALA A 854 12.01 14.58 -32.33
N GLN A 855 11.53 13.41 -31.91
CA GLN A 855 12.25 12.14 -32.06
C GLN A 855 12.34 11.68 -33.53
N SER A 856 13.32 10.82 -33.82
CA SER A 856 13.61 10.33 -35.18
C SER A 856 13.58 8.79 -35.28
N GLU A 857 12.90 8.12 -34.35
CA GLU A 857 12.83 6.65 -34.24
C GLU A 857 11.54 6.09 -34.86
N ASP A 858 10.41 6.79 -34.70
CA ASP A 858 9.13 6.46 -35.35
C ASP A 858 8.51 7.73 -35.95
N LEU A 859 8.73 7.93 -37.26
CA LEU A 859 8.22 9.12 -37.98
C LEU A 859 6.69 9.14 -38.09
N ALA A 860 6.03 7.97 -38.12
CA ALA A 860 4.57 7.93 -38.17
C ALA A 860 3.97 8.41 -36.84
N LEU A 861 4.57 8.03 -35.70
CA LEU A 861 4.17 8.56 -34.39
C LEU A 861 4.44 10.06 -34.27
N ALA A 862 5.53 10.58 -34.88
CA ALA A 862 5.76 12.03 -34.95
C ALA A 862 4.68 12.75 -35.77
N ASP A 863 4.34 12.22 -36.96
CA ASP A 863 3.28 12.76 -37.83
C ASP A 863 1.89 12.74 -37.14
N GLU A 864 1.57 11.65 -36.43
CA GLU A 864 0.34 11.50 -35.63
C GLU A 864 0.20 12.61 -34.55
N PHE A 865 1.30 13.05 -33.95
CA PHE A 865 1.32 14.11 -32.93
C PHE A 865 1.56 15.52 -33.48
N GLN A 866 1.93 15.69 -34.75
CA GLN A 866 2.34 16.98 -35.32
C GLN A 866 1.25 18.06 -35.18
N ALA A 867 -0.01 17.73 -35.47
CA ALA A 867 -1.13 18.66 -35.35
C ALA A 867 -1.49 18.96 -33.89
N TYR A 868 -1.39 17.95 -33.01
CA TYR A 868 -1.65 18.09 -31.57
C TYR A 868 -0.62 18.98 -30.88
N ALA A 869 0.67 18.77 -31.15
CA ALA A 869 1.76 19.59 -30.62
C ALA A 869 1.64 21.05 -31.09
N GLN A 870 1.34 21.25 -32.38
CA GLN A 870 1.15 22.58 -32.96
C GLN A 870 -0.05 23.31 -32.34
N ALA A 871 -1.17 22.62 -32.15
CA ALA A 871 -2.36 23.19 -31.51
C ALA A 871 -2.11 23.61 -30.05
N LEU A 872 -1.37 22.80 -29.27
CA LEU A 872 -0.96 23.17 -27.91
C LEU A 872 0.00 24.37 -27.88
N GLU A 873 0.90 24.49 -28.86
CA GLU A 873 1.84 25.62 -28.95
C GLU A 873 1.13 26.93 -29.33
N ASP A 874 0.31 26.90 -30.38
CA ASP A 874 -0.39 28.08 -30.93
C ASP A 874 -1.42 28.65 -29.95
N ASN A 875 -2.04 27.80 -29.13
CA ASN A 875 -3.06 28.18 -28.14
C ASN A 875 -2.52 28.30 -26.71
N LYS A 876 -1.22 28.11 -26.48
CA LYS A 876 -0.58 28.10 -25.15
C LYS A 876 -0.98 29.27 -24.26
N ASP A 877 -0.92 30.49 -24.79
CA ASP A 877 -1.19 31.69 -24.00
C ASP A 877 -2.68 31.82 -23.64
N ILE A 878 -3.57 31.40 -24.55
CA ILE A 878 -5.03 31.35 -24.34
C ILE A 878 -5.36 30.31 -23.25
N ILE A 879 -4.78 29.11 -23.35
CA ILE A 879 -4.98 28.03 -22.37
C ILE A 879 -4.51 28.49 -20.98
N LEU A 880 -3.34 29.11 -20.89
CA LEU A 880 -2.83 29.63 -19.62
C LEU A 880 -3.67 30.78 -19.07
N GLU A 881 -4.25 31.63 -19.93
CA GLU A 881 -5.21 32.65 -19.49
C GLU A 881 -6.50 32.01 -18.95
N GLU A 882 -7.11 31.06 -19.68
CA GLU A 882 -8.31 30.34 -19.25
C GLU A 882 -8.12 29.60 -17.91
N LEU A 883 -6.99 28.90 -17.74
CA LEU A 883 -6.65 28.17 -16.51
C LEU A 883 -6.40 29.12 -15.31
N ASN A 884 -5.86 30.32 -15.53
CA ASN A 884 -5.61 31.29 -14.47
C ASN A 884 -6.84 32.16 -14.16
N ALA A 885 -7.70 32.45 -15.14
CA ALA A 885 -8.86 33.34 -14.99
C ALA A 885 -9.92 32.83 -14.01
N VAL A 886 -9.97 31.51 -13.75
CA VAL A 886 -10.89 30.92 -12.77
C VAL A 886 -10.37 30.95 -11.32
N GLN A 887 -9.10 31.31 -11.10
CA GLN A 887 -8.49 31.37 -9.77
C GLN A 887 -9.01 32.56 -8.93
N GLY A 888 -8.76 32.54 -7.62
CA GLY A 888 -9.11 33.64 -6.70
C GLY A 888 -10.55 33.62 -6.18
N SER A 889 -11.42 32.76 -6.72
CA SER A 889 -12.82 32.60 -6.31
C SER A 889 -13.06 31.26 -5.61
N PRO A 890 -14.01 31.14 -4.67
CA PRO A 890 -14.43 29.86 -4.14
C PRO A 890 -15.10 28.98 -5.21
N VAL A 891 -14.98 27.66 -5.06
CA VAL A 891 -15.68 26.65 -5.90
C VAL A 891 -16.38 25.61 -5.02
N ASP A 892 -17.47 25.06 -5.54
CA ASP A 892 -18.19 23.94 -4.93
C ASP A 892 -17.84 22.65 -5.67
N LEU A 893 -17.48 21.61 -4.91
CA LEU A 893 -17.21 20.25 -5.40
C LEU A 893 -18.41 19.31 -5.15
N GLY A 894 -19.47 19.79 -4.51
CA GLY A 894 -20.64 18.99 -4.14
C GLY A 894 -20.38 17.92 -3.07
N GLY A 895 -19.19 17.90 -2.45
CA GLY A 895 -18.75 16.92 -1.45
C GLY A 895 -17.26 17.05 -1.13
N TYR A 896 -16.74 16.24 -0.21
CA TYR A 896 -15.33 16.16 0.14
C TYR A 896 -14.78 14.74 -0.05
N TYR A 897 -15.38 13.76 0.62
CA TYR A 897 -15.04 12.34 0.49
C TYR A 897 -15.68 11.68 -0.73
N TYR A 898 -16.80 12.24 -1.21
CA TYR A 898 -17.51 11.77 -2.39
C TYR A 898 -18.04 12.96 -3.21
N PRO A 899 -17.15 13.78 -3.82
CA PRO A 899 -17.55 14.95 -4.59
C PRO A 899 -18.47 14.58 -5.76
N ASP A 900 -19.23 15.56 -6.24
CA ASP A 900 -19.97 15.38 -7.49
C ASP A 900 -18.97 15.33 -8.67
N PRO A 901 -18.98 14.27 -9.50
CA PRO A 901 -17.98 14.09 -10.54
C PRO A 901 -18.08 15.13 -11.67
N VAL A 902 -19.27 15.70 -11.92
CA VAL A 902 -19.47 16.74 -12.93
C VAL A 902 -18.94 18.08 -12.43
N LEU A 903 -19.18 18.43 -11.17
CA LEU A 903 -18.60 19.63 -10.55
C LEU A 903 -17.07 19.52 -10.44
N ALA A 904 -16.56 18.36 -10.03
CA ALA A 904 -15.12 18.10 -9.96
C ALA A 904 -14.45 18.22 -11.35
N GLU A 905 -15.05 17.64 -12.41
CA GLU A 905 -14.53 17.80 -13.77
C GLU A 905 -14.56 19.26 -14.24
N GLN A 906 -15.66 19.99 -14.01
CA GLN A 906 -15.76 21.42 -14.39
C GLN A 906 -14.69 22.29 -13.71
N VAL A 907 -14.41 22.04 -12.42
CA VAL A 907 -13.35 22.76 -11.68
C VAL A 907 -11.95 22.38 -12.16
N MET A 908 -11.73 21.10 -12.52
CA MET A 908 -10.41 20.57 -12.86
C MET A 908 -10.06 20.65 -14.35
N ARG A 909 -11.04 20.86 -15.23
CA ARG A 909 -10.90 21.06 -16.68
C ARG A 909 -11.53 22.39 -17.17
N PRO A 910 -11.15 23.56 -16.61
CA PRO A 910 -11.84 24.83 -16.89
C PRO A 910 -11.47 25.49 -18.23
N SER A 911 -10.43 25.01 -18.93
CA SER A 911 -10.01 25.54 -20.23
C SER A 911 -10.72 24.79 -21.38
N PRO A 912 -11.76 25.37 -22.02
CA PRO A 912 -12.39 24.74 -23.18
C PRO A 912 -11.41 24.55 -24.34
N THR A 913 -10.45 25.46 -24.51
CA THR A 913 -9.44 25.39 -25.57
C THR A 913 -8.52 24.18 -25.37
N PHE A 914 -8.03 23.95 -24.15
CA PHE A 914 -7.20 22.77 -23.85
C PHE A 914 -7.99 21.46 -23.94
N ASN A 915 -9.22 21.45 -23.43
CA ASN A 915 -10.09 20.26 -23.52
C ASN A 915 -10.32 19.84 -24.97
N SER A 916 -10.68 20.78 -25.86
CA SER A 916 -10.91 20.48 -27.27
C SER A 916 -9.69 19.87 -27.97
N ILE A 917 -8.48 20.23 -27.56
CA ILE A 917 -7.23 19.67 -28.12
C ILE A 917 -6.95 18.27 -27.54
N VAL A 918 -7.11 18.08 -26.23
CA VAL A 918 -6.96 16.76 -25.58
C VAL A 918 -7.98 15.75 -26.12
N ASP A 919 -9.23 16.18 -26.25
CA ASP A 919 -10.34 15.31 -26.67
C ASP A 919 -10.26 14.93 -28.16
N SER A 920 -9.65 15.75 -29.03
CA SER A 920 -9.46 15.39 -30.45
C SER A 920 -8.57 14.15 -30.64
N MET A 921 -7.65 13.89 -29.71
CA MET A 921 -6.83 12.66 -29.66
C MET A 921 -7.56 11.47 -29.03
N LEU A 922 -8.76 11.66 -28.47
CA LEU A 922 -9.64 10.62 -27.94
C LEU A 922 -10.74 10.21 -28.93
N GLU A 923 -11.00 10.98 -29.99
CA GLU A 923 -11.93 10.58 -31.04
C GLU A 923 -11.35 9.50 -31.98
N PRO A 924 -12.16 8.58 -32.53
CA PRO A 924 -11.73 7.61 -33.55
C PRO A 924 -11.26 8.27 -34.85
N GLU A 925 -10.30 7.66 -35.56
CA GLU A 925 -9.72 8.20 -36.81
C GLU A 925 -10.76 8.58 -37.87
N ASN A 926 -11.86 7.83 -37.96
CA ASN A 926 -12.95 8.08 -38.91
C ASN A 926 -13.66 9.43 -38.71
N ILE A 927 -13.47 10.11 -37.57
CA ILE A 927 -13.99 11.46 -37.31
C ILE A 927 -12.91 12.52 -37.59
N ARG A 928 -11.64 12.25 -37.29
CA ARG A 928 -10.51 13.17 -37.53
C ARG A 928 -10.22 13.48 -39.00
N GLN A 929 -10.71 12.67 -39.93
CA GLN A 929 -10.63 12.95 -41.38
C GLN A 929 -11.82 13.78 -41.91
N VAL A 930 -12.78 14.14 -41.05
CA VAL A 930 -14.03 14.84 -41.40
C VAL A 930 -14.11 16.24 -40.76
N ALA A 931 -13.33 16.48 -39.69
CA ALA A 931 -13.10 17.79 -39.08
C ALA A 931 -11.86 18.48 -39.69
#